data_AF-A0A2Z4IDU8-F1
#
_entry.id   AF-A0A2Z4IDU8-F1
#
_cell.length_a   1.000
_cell.length_b   1.000
_cell.length_c   1.000
_cell.angle_alpha   90.00
_cell.angle_beta   90.00
_cell.angle_gamma   90.00
#
_symmetry.space_group_name_H-M   'P 1'
#
loop_
_entity.id
_entity.type
_entity.pdbx_description
1 polymer ?
#
loop_
_entity_poly.entity_id
_entity_poly.type
_entity_poly.pdbx_seq_one_letter_code
_entity_poly.pdbx_strand_id
1 'polypeptide(L)'
;MKLDEDYKQQILNEVTEKYQEFFASSKREHFKPPHLVNQIKQFLDDNFDVGEKLLNKIYHPSQIDIYPQKEGQQFLLSPKTAAFKNPMAYKTLYKLRDVINHLIEIGKIDEDTRIVVEIAREGKNSLEYNNVRWAIDTYQRKRESENREFAIAISEMIKDPDFTGVANPESSKDTNKFRLWSEQLENYEEVVKSVNASKDDVQKYRLWKEQGCICMYTGKIIKLTDLFNTNKVDFEHTIPRSKSFDNSLANLTLCYADYNRSIKNNRMPTELPNYEVESHGYSAIKPRLESWHKKVDDLFNQIDFWKSKSKKAMDKDEKDYAIRQRHLRQMNYDYWKNKLDRFTRTEVPQGFVNSQLVDTQIITKYASHYLKTVFNKVDVIKGSQTAQFRKIYSVQPKEEAKDRGKHYHHAIDAAVLTLIPSAKKREEVLKRAYEFEEENRGRRYHEKPFSGFNYSMIEEIQQNILINNLADRDQTLTAGIKKVRKRGKIVWLKDKDGQFLRDEKGNKIPKVAQGDSIRSELHQQTYYGKIKIASKDDNGRLYRDDEGNIIYNQVDGKDEIKMVIRVNVSESKFNPDNIVDSTLKEHIKNQIKIKKKATELVDFQGNKIRRVRCWVKSGRGYMNPHNVTVVKEQVYKSAKDYKNFIYADSGDNYMFGLYENDKGREIVSINTYEAARHIEKIGIPDTKKELFRQKAPIVVKKKEAKLIHIFEVGQKVIFYNTLDELKDIENDISEISKRLYFVKRLHQASVGNMLFQHHLEARSDDELTKAFPKEKFKSAGKDGFSKYQEDFIAPRILFKPIKPNFIIEGKDFEMNLDGQINFKF
;
A
#
# COMPACT_ATOMS: atom_id res chain seq x y z
N MET A 1 -8.65 33.54 49.73
CA MET A 1 -8.33 33.20 51.13
C MET A 1 -6.82 33.27 51.30
N LYS A 2 -6.30 34.11 52.20
CA LYS A 2 -4.89 34.01 52.60
C LYS A 2 -4.80 32.78 53.52
N LEU A 3 -3.89 31.87 53.21
CA LEU A 3 -3.60 30.72 54.07
C LEU A 3 -3.03 31.24 55.40
N ASP A 4 -3.40 30.58 56.49
CA ASP A 4 -2.90 30.85 57.83
C ASP A 4 -1.36 30.74 57.86
N GLU A 5 -0.69 31.65 58.58
CA GLU A 5 0.78 31.74 58.61
C GLU A 5 1.41 30.48 59.23
N ASP A 6 0.79 29.92 60.26
CA ASP A 6 1.26 28.69 60.90
C ASP A 6 1.18 27.49 59.94
N TYR A 7 0.09 27.39 59.17
CA TYR A 7 -0.06 26.35 58.16
C TYR A 7 0.96 26.49 57.02
N LYS A 8 1.32 27.72 56.66
CA LYS A 8 2.35 28.00 55.65
C LYS A 8 3.75 27.61 56.15
N GLN A 9 4.05 27.89 57.42
CA GLN A 9 5.29 27.47 58.08
C GLN A 9 5.41 25.95 58.12
N GLN A 10 4.31 25.25 58.43
CA GLN A 10 4.26 23.79 58.46
C GLN A 10 4.55 23.20 57.07
N ILE A 11 3.91 23.70 56.02
CA ILE A 11 4.18 23.24 54.64
C ILE A 11 5.64 23.52 54.24
N LEU A 12 6.19 24.68 54.60
CA LEU A 12 7.58 25.02 54.30
C LEU A 12 8.57 24.06 54.97
N ASN A 13 8.32 23.67 56.22
CA ASN A 13 9.15 22.70 56.92
C ASN A 13 9.06 21.31 56.26
N GLU A 14 7.86 20.82 55.96
CA GLU A 14 7.67 19.53 55.27
C GLU A 14 8.34 19.49 53.89
N VAL A 15 8.27 20.60 53.14
CA VAL A 15 8.94 20.72 51.84
C VAL A 15 10.46 20.73 52.01
N THR A 16 10.96 21.44 53.03
CA THR A 16 12.40 21.53 53.32
C THR A 16 12.98 20.15 53.66
N GLU A 17 12.33 19.37 54.51
CA GLU A 17 12.74 18.00 54.83
C GLU A 17 12.80 17.11 53.58
N LYS A 18 11.75 17.15 52.74
CA LYS A 18 11.72 16.38 51.48
C LYS A 18 12.83 16.76 50.51
N TYR A 19 13.19 18.04 50.43
CA TYR A 19 14.33 18.47 49.62
C TYR A 19 15.66 17.99 50.20
N GLN A 20 15.83 18.02 51.52
CA GLN A 20 17.04 17.51 52.16
C GLN A 20 17.22 16.00 51.94
N GLU A 21 16.15 15.21 52.07
CA GLU A 21 16.16 13.78 51.74
C GLU A 21 16.50 13.52 50.26
N PHE A 22 15.93 14.31 49.35
CA PHE A 22 16.24 14.23 47.92
C PHE A 22 17.71 14.49 47.61
N PHE A 23 18.31 15.51 48.25
CA PHE A 23 19.73 15.83 48.06
C PHE A 23 20.68 14.84 48.74
N ALA A 24 20.25 14.19 49.82
CA ALA A 24 21.02 13.13 50.49
C ALA A 24 21.05 11.82 49.67
N SER A 25 20.07 11.57 48.81
CA SER A 25 19.99 10.37 47.96
C SER A 25 20.95 10.44 46.76
N SER A 26 21.78 9.41 46.58
CA SER A 26 22.67 9.27 45.42
C SER A 26 21.95 9.08 44.09
N LYS A 27 20.72 8.57 44.10
CA LYS A 27 19.90 8.33 42.90
C LYS A 27 19.11 9.57 42.45
N ARG A 28 18.91 10.56 43.34
CA ARG A 28 18.21 11.83 43.07
C ARG A 28 16.90 11.64 42.29
N GLU A 29 16.09 10.66 42.69
CA GLU A 29 14.82 10.37 42.02
C GLU A 29 13.78 11.44 42.36
N HIS A 30 13.17 12.05 41.34
CA HIS A 30 12.09 13.02 41.54
C HIS A 30 10.91 12.38 42.29
N PHE A 31 10.35 13.09 43.28
CA PHE A 31 9.12 12.71 43.97
C PHE A 31 7.98 12.59 42.93
N LYS A 32 7.57 11.37 42.61
CA LYS A 32 6.43 11.13 41.72
C LYS A 32 5.16 11.19 42.58
N PRO A 33 4.21 12.09 42.32
CA PRO A 33 2.93 12.04 43.02
C PRO A 33 2.29 10.66 42.80
N PRO A 34 1.60 10.10 43.80
CA PRO A 34 0.90 8.85 43.63
C PRO A 34 -0.09 8.99 42.47
N HIS A 35 -0.05 8.03 41.54
CA HIS A 35 -0.86 8.04 40.34
C HIS A 35 -2.35 8.24 40.69
N LEU A 36 -3.09 9.05 39.94
CA LEU A 36 -4.50 9.39 40.25
C LEU A 36 -5.36 8.15 40.52
N VAL A 37 -5.13 7.06 39.79
CA VAL A 37 -5.78 5.76 40.05
C VAL A 37 -5.51 5.22 41.45
N ASN A 38 -4.28 5.32 41.94
CA ASN A 38 -3.92 4.86 43.27
C ASN A 38 -4.53 5.76 44.35
N GLN A 39 -4.61 7.08 44.10
CA GLN A 39 -5.34 8.00 44.98
C GLN A 39 -6.85 7.70 45.00
N ILE A 40 -7.44 7.38 43.85
CA ILE A 40 -8.85 6.95 43.77
C ILE A 40 -9.03 5.62 44.51
N LYS A 41 -8.12 4.65 44.34
CA LYS A 41 -8.18 3.38 45.06
C LYS A 41 -8.10 3.60 46.57
N GLN A 42 -7.14 4.41 47.02
CA GLN A 42 -6.94 4.74 48.43
C GLN A 42 -8.15 5.49 48.99
N PHE A 43 -8.67 6.48 48.28
CA PHE A 43 -9.90 7.16 48.67
C PHE A 43 -11.09 6.20 48.79
N LEU A 44 -11.23 5.26 47.86
CA LEU A 44 -12.31 4.27 47.89
C LEU A 44 -12.15 3.25 49.02
N ASP A 45 -10.91 2.86 49.34
CA ASP A 45 -10.58 2.02 50.48
C ASP A 45 -10.92 2.74 51.79
N ASP A 46 -10.38 3.95 51.97
CA ASP A 46 -10.50 4.76 53.18
C ASP A 46 -11.94 5.21 53.49
N ASN A 47 -12.79 5.40 52.47
CA ASN A 47 -14.14 5.95 52.65
C ASN A 47 -15.27 4.93 52.47
N PHE A 48 -15.02 3.79 51.83
CA PHE A 48 -16.08 2.84 51.45
C PHE A 48 -15.74 1.37 51.70
N ASP A 49 -14.61 1.05 52.35
CA ASP A 49 -14.20 -0.32 52.74
C ASP A 49 -14.32 -1.33 51.58
N VAL A 50 -13.79 -0.92 50.43
CA VAL A 50 -13.92 -1.67 49.18
C VAL A 50 -12.87 -2.76 49.13
N GLY A 51 -13.28 -4.02 49.24
CA GLY A 51 -12.36 -5.16 49.20
C GLY A 51 -11.38 -5.14 48.00
N GLU A 52 -10.13 -5.53 48.25
CA GLU A 52 -8.96 -5.40 47.35
C GLU A 52 -9.19 -5.90 45.91
N LYS A 53 -9.98 -6.98 45.74
CA LYS A 53 -10.35 -7.53 44.42
C LYS A 53 -11.17 -6.56 43.56
N LEU A 54 -11.97 -5.69 44.16
CA LEU A 54 -12.76 -4.66 43.47
C LEU A 54 -11.91 -3.42 43.17
N LEU A 55 -11.04 -3.00 44.10
CA LEU A 55 -10.07 -1.94 43.87
C LEU A 55 -9.14 -2.27 42.70
N ASN A 56 -8.74 -3.53 42.55
CA ASN A 56 -7.92 -4.00 41.42
C ASN A 56 -8.63 -3.98 40.05
N LYS A 57 -9.95 -3.74 40.01
CA LYS A 57 -10.67 -3.47 38.75
C LYS A 57 -10.57 -2.01 38.30
N ILE A 58 -10.12 -1.11 39.18
CA ILE A 58 -9.88 0.29 38.86
C ILE A 58 -8.49 0.38 38.25
N TYR A 59 -8.45 0.63 36.95
CA TYR A 59 -7.22 0.84 36.22
C TYR A 59 -7.41 2.01 35.26
N HIS A 60 -6.35 2.76 35.00
CA HIS A 60 -6.37 3.69 33.89
C HIS A 60 -6.25 2.89 32.58
N PRO A 61 -7.00 3.16 31.52
CA PRO A 61 -6.90 2.42 30.25
C PRO A 61 -5.49 2.39 29.64
N SER A 62 -4.57 3.27 30.07
CA SER A 62 -3.15 3.21 29.69
C SER A 62 -2.33 2.15 30.46
N GLN A 63 -2.86 1.56 31.53
CA GLN A 63 -2.26 0.50 32.34
C GLN A 63 -2.55 -0.91 31.80
N ILE A 64 -3.42 -1.04 30.80
CA ILE A 64 -3.51 -2.30 30.05
C ILE A 64 -2.27 -2.36 29.17
N ASP A 65 -1.21 -2.98 29.68
CA ASP A 65 -0.08 -3.36 28.85
C ASP A 65 -0.56 -4.36 27.80
N ILE A 66 -0.65 -3.86 26.57
CA ILE A 66 -0.97 -4.65 25.38
C ILE A 66 -0.01 -5.85 25.28
N TYR A 67 1.24 -5.64 25.71
CA TYR A 67 2.30 -6.64 25.80
C TYR A 67 2.93 -6.55 27.20
N PRO A 68 2.69 -7.51 28.10
CA PRO A 68 3.36 -7.51 29.40
C PRO A 68 4.84 -7.86 29.23
N GLN A 69 5.71 -7.05 29.82
CA GLN A 69 7.15 -7.34 29.89
C GLN A 69 7.38 -8.51 30.85
N LYS A 70 8.20 -9.48 30.43
CA LYS A 70 8.67 -10.54 31.34
C LYS A 70 9.99 -10.11 31.97
N GLU A 71 10.17 -10.45 33.24
CA GLU A 71 11.41 -10.18 33.97
C GLU A 71 12.59 -10.87 33.25
N GLY A 72 13.68 -10.13 33.00
CA GLY A 72 14.84 -10.62 32.25
C GLY A 72 14.64 -10.83 30.74
N GLN A 73 13.57 -10.30 30.14
CA GLN A 73 13.33 -10.45 28.70
C GLN A 73 14.33 -9.65 27.86
N GLN A 74 15.28 -10.34 27.23
CA GLN A 74 16.26 -9.74 26.31
C GLN A 74 15.77 -9.62 24.86
N PHE A 75 14.86 -10.51 24.43
CA PHE A 75 14.41 -10.59 23.04
C PHE A 75 12.93 -10.26 22.87
N LEU A 76 12.56 -9.76 21.70
CA LEU A 76 11.15 -9.55 21.36
C LEU A 76 10.46 -10.90 21.16
N LEU A 77 9.40 -11.14 21.95
CA LEU A 77 8.59 -12.36 21.89
C LEU A 77 7.55 -12.32 20.76
N SER A 78 6.58 -13.23 20.71
CA SER A 78 5.53 -13.18 19.67
C SER A 78 4.70 -11.90 19.77
N PRO A 79 4.49 -11.14 18.67
CA PRO A 79 3.65 -9.95 18.69
C PRO A 79 2.15 -10.28 18.77
N LYS A 80 1.71 -11.56 18.75
CA LYS A 80 0.29 -11.91 18.75
C LYS A 80 -0.39 -11.56 20.07
N THR A 81 -1.48 -10.79 19.98
CA THR A 81 -2.36 -10.47 21.12
C THR A 81 -3.82 -10.86 20.83
N ALA A 82 -4.62 -10.99 21.88
CA ALA A 82 -6.05 -11.26 21.74
C ALA A 82 -6.84 -10.05 21.21
N ALA A 83 -6.36 -8.83 21.50
CA ALA A 83 -7.04 -7.57 21.23
C ALA A 83 -6.92 -7.09 19.77
N PHE A 84 -5.75 -7.28 19.14
CA PHE A 84 -5.50 -6.84 17.78
C PHE A 84 -5.48 -8.02 16.80
N LYS A 85 -6.19 -7.90 15.68
CA LYS A 85 -6.34 -9.00 14.71
C LYS A 85 -6.15 -8.53 13.27
N ASN A 86 -5.14 -7.71 13.03
CA ASN A 86 -4.75 -7.34 11.67
C ASN A 86 -3.58 -8.22 11.19
N PRO A 87 -3.80 -9.15 10.23
CA PRO A 87 -2.76 -10.03 9.72
C PRO A 87 -1.57 -9.30 9.10
N MET A 88 -1.79 -8.16 8.44
CA MET A 88 -0.71 -7.40 7.80
C MET A 88 0.18 -6.73 8.81
N ALA A 89 -0.42 -6.11 9.83
CA ALA A 89 0.32 -5.52 10.92
C ALA A 89 1.14 -6.59 11.66
N TYR A 90 0.58 -7.79 11.88
CA TYR A 90 1.35 -8.89 12.44
C TYR A 90 2.51 -9.31 11.56
N LYS A 91 2.30 -9.41 10.24
CA LYS A 91 3.37 -9.75 9.30
C LYS A 91 4.55 -8.77 9.44
N THR A 92 4.26 -7.46 9.49
CA THR A 92 5.28 -6.43 9.70
C THR A 92 5.97 -6.56 11.05
N LEU A 93 5.21 -6.75 12.15
CA LEU A 93 5.78 -6.91 13.49
C LEU A 93 6.64 -8.18 13.63
N TYR A 94 6.28 -9.29 12.96
CA TYR A 94 7.11 -10.49 12.93
C TYR A 94 8.44 -10.25 12.21
N LYS A 95 8.43 -9.58 11.06
CA LYS A 95 9.67 -9.24 10.36
C LYS A 95 10.53 -8.27 11.17
N LEU A 96 9.91 -7.27 11.80
CA LEU A 96 10.59 -6.34 12.71
C LEU A 96 11.25 -7.10 13.87
N ARG A 97 10.53 -8.03 14.50
CA ARG A 97 11.05 -8.90 15.56
C ARG A 97 12.28 -9.68 15.10
N ASP A 98 12.19 -10.33 13.95
CA ASP A 98 13.27 -11.18 13.44
C ASP A 98 14.54 -10.33 13.19
N VAL A 99 14.40 -9.13 12.62
CA VAL A 99 15.52 -8.20 12.40
C VAL A 99 16.08 -7.68 13.73
N ILE A 100 15.22 -7.21 14.65
CA ILE A 100 15.66 -6.66 15.93
C ILE A 100 16.37 -7.72 16.78
N ASN A 101 15.80 -8.91 16.90
CA ASN A 101 16.41 -9.98 17.68
C ASN A 101 17.77 -10.36 17.10
N HIS A 102 17.90 -10.43 15.77
CA HIS A 102 19.18 -10.65 15.12
C HIS A 102 20.20 -9.54 15.45
N LEU A 103 19.79 -8.27 15.44
CA LEU A 103 20.67 -7.15 15.81
C LEU A 103 21.11 -7.19 17.29
N ILE A 104 20.24 -7.67 18.19
CA ILE A 104 20.57 -7.91 19.61
C ILE A 104 21.54 -9.09 19.73
N GLU A 105 21.30 -10.20 19.01
CA GLU A 105 22.16 -11.40 19.03
C GLU A 105 23.61 -11.10 18.62
N ILE A 106 23.80 -10.24 17.62
CA ILE A 106 25.14 -9.82 17.16
C ILE A 106 25.71 -8.64 17.96
N GLY A 107 25.02 -8.18 19.01
CA GLY A 107 25.46 -7.10 19.89
C GLY A 107 25.52 -5.71 19.23
N LYS A 108 24.80 -5.48 18.11
CA LYS A 108 24.74 -4.16 17.46
C LYS A 108 23.79 -3.19 18.19
N ILE A 109 22.81 -3.71 18.93
CA ILE A 109 21.84 -2.93 19.72
C ILE A 109 21.57 -3.61 21.06
N ASP A 110 21.14 -2.84 22.05
CA ASP A 110 20.85 -3.25 23.42
C ASP A 110 19.58 -2.57 23.96
N GLU A 111 19.24 -2.83 25.23
CA GLU A 111 18.05 -2.26 25.89
C GLU A 111 18.07 -0.72 26.02
N ASP A 112 19.26 -0.12 26.04
CA ASP A 112 19.46 1.32 26.19
C ASP A 112 19.48 2.08 24.86
N THR A 113 19.56 1.33 23.76
CA THR A 113 19.49 1.83 22.39
C THR A 113 18.14 2.53 22.17
N ARG A 114 18.21 3.78 21.67
CA ARG A 114 17.02 4.55 21.30
C ARG A 114 16.44 4.05 20.00
N ILE A 115 15.23 3.52 20.04
CA ILE A 115 14.48 3.08 18.86
C ILE A 115 13.51 4.16 18.43
N VAL A 116 13.60 4.59 17.17
CA VAL A 116 12.71 5.57 16.56
C VAL A 116 11.91 4.89 15.45
N VAL A 117 10.59 4.97 15.52
CA VAL A 117 9.71 4.31 14.55
C VAL A 117 8.79 5.32 13.86
N GLU A 118 8.80 5.28 12.53
CA GLU A 118 7.75 5.84 11.70
C GLU A 118 6.97 4.68 11.08
N ILE A 119 5.64 4.69 11.25
CA ILE A 119 4.79 3.72 10.59
C ILE A 119 4.11 4.38 9.40
N ALA A 120 4.15 3.71 8.25
CA ALA A 120 3.39 4.12 7.08
C ALA A 120 1.89 4.15 7.44
N ARG A 121 1.20 5.24 7.04
CA ARG A 121 -0.25 5.39 7.24
C ARG A 121 -0.99 4.10 6.89
N GLU A 122 -1.89 3.66 7.78
CA GLU A 122 -2.52 2.35 7.76
C GLU A 122 -2.98 1.88 6.36
N GLY A 123 -2.14 1.03 5.77
CA GLY A 123 -2.43 0.21 4.62
C GLY A 123 -2.92 -1.18 5.05
N LYS A 124 -4.17 -1.49 4.69
CA LYS A 124 -4.76 -2.82 4.47
C LYS A 124 -4.92 -3.72 5.71
N ASN A 125 -6.16 -3.79 6.24
CA ASN A 125 -6.98 -5.03 6.29
C ASN A 125 -8.03 -5.02 7.41
N SER A 126 -9.29 -4.83 7.03
CA SER A 126 -10.51 -5.35 7.69
C SER A 126 -11.67 -5.32 6.67
N LEU A 127 -12.80 -6.01 6.90
CA LEU A 127 -13.94 -5.95 5.97
C LEU A 127 -14.51 -4.52 5.83
N GLU A 128 -14.44 -3.72 6.90
CA GLU A 128 -14.79 -2.30 6.91
C GLU A 128 -13.77 -1.46 6.13
N TYR A 129 -12.51 -1.89 6.12
CA TYR A 129 -11.41 -1.25 5.40
C TYR A 129 -11.63 -1.20 3.88
N ASN A 130 -12.32 -2.16 3.25
CA ASN A 130 -12.57 -2.10 1.80
C ASN A 130 -13.49 -0.93 1.43
N ASN A 131 -14.53 -0.69 2.23
CA ASN A 131 -15.46 0.42 2.02
C ASN A 131 -14.81 1.77 2.37
N VAL A 132 -14.03 1.82 3.46
CA VAL A 132 -13.23 3.00 3.83
C VAL A 132 -12.20 3.30 2.75
N ARG A 133 -11.47 2.30 2.26
CA ARG A 133 -10.49 2.44 1.18
C ARG A 133 -11.12 2.93 -0.10
N TRP A 134 -12.25 2.35 -0.50
CA TRP A 134 -12.99 2.86 -1.64
C TRP A 134 -13.30 4.35 -1.45
N ALA A 135 -13.73 4.76 -0.25
CA ALA A 135 -14.01 6.17 0.02
C ALA A 135 -12.75 7.03 -0.03
N ILE A 136 -11.60 6.57 0.51
CA ILE A 136 -10.30 7.27 0.43
C ILE A 136 -9.85 7.42 -1.02
N ASP A 137 -9.80 6.32 -1.77
CA ASP A 137 -9.39 6.30 -3.17
C ASP A 137 -10.32 7.18 -4.02
N THR A 138 -11.63 7.12 -3.78
CA THR A 138 -12.62 7.99 -4.45
C THR A 138 -12.42 9.45 -4.08
N TYR A 139 -12.19 9.76 -2.81
CA TYR A 139 -11.95 11.12 -2.34
C TYR A 139 -10.65 11.69 -2.97
N GLN A 140 -9.58 10.91 -2.99
CA GLN A 140 -8.31 11.28 -3.62
C GLN A 140 -8.47 11.51 -5.12
N ARG A 141 -9.16 10.61 -5.84
CA ARG A 141 -9.45 10.78 -7.28
C ARG A 141 -10.27 12.03 -7.56
N LYS A 142 -11.30 12.30 -6.75
CA LYS A 142 -12.08 13.55 -6.87
C LYS A 142 -11.19 14.77 -6.67
N ARG A 143 -10.34 14.76 -5.63
CA ARG A 143 -9.39 15.85 -5.35
C ARG A 143 -8.36 16.03 -6.46
N GLU A 144 -7.86 14.94 -7.03
CA GLU A 144 -6.96 14.97 -8.19
C GLU A 144 -7.65 15.52 -9.43
N SER A 145 -8.90 15.12 -9.70
CA SER A 145 -9.72 15.67 -10.80
C SER A 145 -9.93 17.17 -10.62
N GLU A 146 -10.40 17.60 -9.44
CA GLU A 146 -10.57 19.02 -9.12
C GLU A 146 -9.24 19.79 -9.25
N ASN A 147 -8.13 19.22 -8.77
CA ASN A 147 -6.82 19.86 -8.92
C ASN A 147 -6.42 20.02 -10.39
N ARG A 148 -6.76 19.05 -11.25
CA ARG A 148 -6.55 19.16 -12.71
C ARG A 148 -7.44 20.23 -13.31
N GLU A 149 -8.73 20.26 -12.96
CA GLU A 149 -9.66 21.31 -13.40
C GLU A 149 -9.15 22.70 -12.99
N PHE A 150 -8.63 22.83 -11.77
CA PHE A 150 -8.03 24.07 -11.29
C PHE A 150 -6.75 24.42 -12.06
N ALA A 151 -5.87 23.44 -12.30
CA ALA A 151 -4.65 23.67 -13.07
C ALA A 151 -4.96 24.14 -14.51
N ILE A 152 -5.96 23.54 -15.16
CA ILE A 152 -6.40 23.96 -16.49
C ILE A 152 -6.94 25.39 -16.44
N ALA A 153 -7.87 25.67 -15.51
CA ALA A 153 -8.44 27.01 -15.35
C ALA A 153 -7.34 28.07 -15.14
N ILE A 154 -6.33 27.78 -14.32
CA ILE A 154 -5.17 28.66 -14.10
C ILE A 154 -4.40 28.87 -15.41
N SER A 155 -4.10 27.79 -16.14
CA SER A 155 -3.29 27.88 -17.37
C SER A 155 -3.97 28.64 -18.51
N GLU A 156 -5.30 28.62 -18.59
CA GLU A 156 -6.05 29.41 -19.57
C GLU A 156 -6.09 30.88 -19.19
N MET A 157 -6.25 31.18 -17.90
CA MET A 157 -6.23 32.56 -17.40
C MET A 157 -4.87 33.23 -17.63
N ILE A 158 -3.77 32.48 -17.56
CA ILE A 158 -2.42 33.00 -17.85
C ILE A 158 -2.26 33.36 -19.34
N LYS A 159 -3.07 32.80 -20.25
CA LYS A 159 -2.99 33.03 -21.70
C LYS A 159 -3.89 34.18 -22.18
N ASP A 160 -4.79 34.70 -21.36
CA ASP A 160 -5.71 35.78 -21.71
C ASP A 160 -5.08 37.17 -21.40
N PRO A 161 -4.71 37.97 -22.41
CA PRO A 161 -4.12 39.30 -22.20
C PRO A 161 -5.10 40.34 -21.63
N ASP A 162 -6.41 40.11 -21.75
CA ASP A 162 -7.48 41.07 -21.41
C ASP A 162 -8.19 40.72 -20.08
N PHE A 163 -7.67 39.76 -19.30
CA PHE A 163 -8.34 39.26 -18.10
C PHE A 163 -8.37 40.30 -16.95
N THR A 164 -9.56 40.86 -16.67
CA THR A 164 -9.76 41.93 -15.66
C THR A 164 -10.20 41.44 -14.26
N GLY A 165 -10.29 40.12 -14.02
CA GLY A 165 -10.21 39.55 -12.67
C GLY A 165 -11.48 39.48 -11.81
N VAL A 166 -12.67 39.73 -12.35
CA VAL A 166 -13.95 39.62 -11.60
C VAL A 166 -14.81 38.49 -12.17
N ALA A 167 -14.73 37.29 -11.56
CA ALA A 167 -15.67 36.20 -11.85
C ALA A 167 -16.85 36.28 -10.86
N ASN A 168 -18.06 36.55 -11.36
CA ASN A 168 -19.28 36.59 -10.53
C ASN A 168 -19.97 35.20 -10.52
N PRO A 169 -20.06 34.51 -9.38
CA PRO A 169 -20.67 33.19 -9.28
C PRO A 169 -22.18 33.15 -9.54
N GLU A 170 -22.88 34.30 -9.55
CA GLU A 170 -24.31 34.39 -9.85
C GLU A 170 -24.62 34.79 -11.30
N SER A 171 -23.57 35.05 -12.11
CA SER A 171 -23.71 35.37 -13.54
C SER A 171 -23.96 34.10 -14.35
N SER A 172 -25.17 33.98 -14.92
CA SER A 172 -25.53 32.90 -15.85
C SER A 172 -24.66 32.89 -17.13
N LYS A 173 -24.05 34.03 -17.46
CA LYS A 173 -23.20 34.22 -18.66
C LYS A 173 -21.81 33.62 -18.47
N ASP A 174 -21.22 33.74 -17.28
CA ASP A 174 -19.90 33.21 -16.96
C ASP A 174 -19.95 31.71 -16.64
N THR A 175 -21.03 31.25 -16.01
CA THR A 175 -21.31 29.82 -15.83
C THR A 175 -21.57 29.11 -17.17
N ASN A 176 -22.29 29.74 -18.10
CA ASN A 176 -22.47 29.20 -19.46
C ASN A 176 -21.19 29.22 -20.29
N LYS A 177 -20.32 30.24 -20.18
CA LYS A 177 -19.00 30.25 -20.86
C LYS A 177 -18.13 29.07 -20.43
N PHE A 178 -18.04 28.82 -19.12
CA PHE A 178 -17.28 27.68 -18.57
C PHE A 178 -17.87 26.32 -18.99
N ARG A 179 -19.21 26.22 -19.04
CA ARG A 179 -19.92 25.02 -19.49
C ARG A 179 -19.76 24.76 -20.99
N LEU A 180 -19.97 25.76 -21.85
CA LEU A 180 -19.82 25.65 -23.32
C LEU A 180 -18.39 25.23 -23.70
N TRP A 181 -17.40 25.79 -23.01
CA TRP A 181 -15.99 25.49 -23.24
C TRP A 181 -15.63 24.05 -22.80
N SER A 182 -16.16 23.57 -21.65
CA SER A 182 -15.98 22.17 -21.23
C SER A 182 -16.58 21.14 -22.20
N GLU A 183 -17.62 21.55 -22.94
CA GLU A 183 -18.31 20.72 -23.94
C GLU A 183 -17.61 20.77 -25.33
N GLN A 184 -16.73 21.74 -25.60
CA GLN A 184 -16.08 21.98 -26.90
C GLN A 184 -14.65 21.43 -27.05
N LEU A 185 -14.05 20.86 -26.00
CA LEU A 185 -12.68 20.32 -26.08
C LEU A 185 -12.63 18.97 -26.79
N GLU A 186 -12.39 18.97 -28.10
CA GLU A 186 -12.24 17.75 -28.91
C GLU A 186 -10.95 16.93 -28.60
N ASN A 187 -10.04 17.43 -27.76
CA ASN A 187 -8.82 16.70 -27.38
C ASN A 187 -8.32 17.00 -25.94
N TYR A 188 -9.18 16.73 -24.96
CA TYR A 188 -8.93 16.92 -23.52
C TYR A 188 -7.58 16.37 -23.01
N GLU A 189 -7.12 15.22 -23.53
CA GLU A 189 -5.87 14.59 -23.06
C GLU A 189 -4.57 15.30 -23.49
N GLU A 190 -4.57 16.01 -24.62
CA GLU A 190 -3.40 16.74 -25.11
C GLU A 190 -3.22 18.09 -24.41
N VAL A 191 -4.32 18.82 -24.18
CA VAL A 191 -4.28 20.09 -23.43
C VAL A 191 -3.72 19.86 -22.03
N VAL A 192 -4.15 18.80 -21.33
CA VAL A 192 -3.66 18.43 -19.99
C VAL A 192 -2.15 18.18 -19.92
N LYS A 193 -1.52 17.68 -21.00
CA LYS A 193 -0.05 17.47 -21.04
C LYS A 193 0.75 18.78 -21.10
N SER A 194 0.12 19.88 -21.50
CA SER A 194 0.75 21.20 -21.68
C SER A 194 0.52 22.17 -20.52
N VAL A 195 -0.29 21.79 -19.52
CA VAL A 195 -0.67 22.62 -18.38
C VAL A 195 0.46 22.66 -17.34
N ASN A 196 0.99 23.86 -17.08
CA ASN A 196 2.15 24.06 -16.19
C ASN A 196 1.78 24.95 -14.98
N ALA A 197 0.74 24.57 -14.22
CA ALA A 197 0.36 25.27 -12.99
C ALA A 197 1.11 24.69 -11.77
N SER A 198 1.67 25.54 -10.91
CA SER A 198 2.36 25.06 -9.71
C SER A 198 1.37 24.47 -8.71
N LYS A 199 1.86 23.56 -7.85
CA LYS A 199 1.06 22.95 -6.78
C LYS A 199 0.49 24.00 -5.83
N ASP A 200 1.25 25.05 -5.56
CA ASP A 200 0.87 26.13 -4.66
C ASP A 200 -0.25 26.97 -5.29
N ASP A 201 -0.21 27.22 -6.60
CA ASP A 201 -1.27 27.96 -7.30
C ASP A 201 -2.59 27.20 -7.32
N VAL A 202 -2.54 25.89 -7.54
CA VAL A 202 -3.72 25.00 -7.45
C VAL A 202 -4.31 25.05 -6.03
N GLN A 203 -3.46 25.09 -5.00
CA GLN A 203 -3.91 25.20 -3.62
C GLN A 203 -4.51 26.58 -3.31
N LYS A 204 -3.91 27.68 -3.80
CA LYS A 204 -4.48 29.02 -3.67
C LYS A 204 -5.86 29.08 -4.32
N TYR A 205 -5.99 28.64 -5.56
CA TYR A 205 -7.26 28.63 -6.28
C TYR A 205 -8.34 27.82 -5.54
N ARG A 206 -7.95 26.67 -4.97
CA ARG A 206 -8.85 25.87 -4.14
C ARG A 206 -9.35 26.64 -2.91
N LEU A 207 -8.44 27.22 -2.13
CA LEU A 207 -8.81 27.99 -0.93
C LEU A 207 -9.66 29.22 -1.28
N TRP A 208 -9.36 29.86 -2.40
CA TRP A 208 -10.13 31.00 -2.92
C TRP A 208 -11.58 30.62 -3.20
N LYS A 209 -11.82 29.52 -3.92
CA LYS A 209 -13.18 28.98 -4.13
C LYS A 209 -13.85 28.56 -2.82
N GLU A 210 -13.12 27.91 -1.92
CA GLU A 210 -13.64 27.47 -0.62
C GLU A 210 -14.11 28.63 0.26
N GLN A 211 -13.48 29.80 0.15
CA GLN A 211 -13.81 31.01 0.90
C GLN A 211 -14.87 31.89 0.22
N GLY A 212 -15.47 31.44 -0.90
CA GLY A 212 -16.41 32.25 -1.67
C GLY A 212 -15.75 33.50 -2.26
N CYS A 213 -14.47 33.41 -2.64
CA CYS A 213 -13.69 34.49 -3.23
C CYS A 213 -13.46 35.70 -2.31
N ILE A 214 -13.70 35.57 -0.99
CA ILE A 214 -13.55 36.63 0.00
C ILE A 214 -12.41 36.29 0.96
N CYS A 215 -11.67 37.30 1.39
CA CYS A 215 -10.71 37.15 2.48
C CYS A 215 -11.47 36.95 3.81
N MET A 216 -11.26 35.83 4.51
CA MET A 216 -11.94 35.52 5.77
C MET A 216 -11.60 36.47 6.92
N TYR A 217 -10.50 37.21 6.82
CA TYR A 217 -10.06 38.14 7.86
C TYR A 217 -10.54 39.57 7.58
N THR A 218 -10.40 40.05 6.34
CA THR A 218 -10.65 41.47 6.01
C THR A 218 -12.06 41.77 5.47
N GLY A 219 -12.71 40.78 4.84
CA GLY A 219 -14.05 40.91 4.26
C GLY A 219 -14.03 41.41 2.83
N LYS A 220 -12.86 41.80 2.34
CA LYS A 220 -12.63 42.24 0.97
C LYS A 220 -12.66 41.04 0.03
N ILE A 221 -13.26 41.25 -1.14
CA ILE A 221 -13.20 40.29 -2.26
C ILE A 221 -11.74 40.15 -2.68
N ILE A 222 -11.25 38.91 -2.78
CA ILE A 222 -9.96 38.60 -3.36
C ILE A 222 -10.17 38.49 -4.87
N LYS A 223 -9.63 39.44 -5.63
CA LYS A 223 -9.69 39.38 -7.10
C LYS A 223 -8.82 38.24 -7.59
N LEU A 224 -9.23 37.60 -8.68
CA LEU A 224 -8.49 36.46 -9.22
C LEU A 224 -7.10 36.87 -9.75
N THR A 225 -6.96 38.10 -10.24
CA THR A 225 -5.67 38.69 -10.63
C THR A 225 -4.72 38.91 -9.46
N ASP A 226 -5.26 39.21 -8.27
CA ASP A 226 -4.48 39.43 -7.05
C ASP A 226 -4.10 38.11 -6.35
N LEU A 227 -4.84 37.02 -6.62
CA LEU A 227 -4.67 35.72 -5.98
C LEU A 227 -3.25 35.16 -6.12
N PHE A 228 -2.67 35.26 -7.31
CA PHE A 228 -1.34 34.73 -7.62
C PHE A 228 -0.21 35.71 -7.25
N ASN A 229 -0.55 36.95 -6.91
CA ASN A 229 0.43 37.96 -6.50
C ASN A 229 0.83 37.77 -5.02
N THR A 230 2.05 37.29 -4.79
CA THR A 230 2.63 37.03 -3.46
C THR A 230 2.82 38.27 -2.59
N ASN A 231 2.75 39.48 -3.17
CA ASN A 231 2.78 40.73 -2.40
C ASN A 231 1.39 41.17 -1.94
N LYS A 232 0.32 40.63 -2.53
CA LYS A 232 -1.07 41.01 -2.21
C LYS A 232 -1.81 39.94 -1.43
N VAL A 233 -1.65 38.66 -1.79
CA VAL A 233 -2.38 37.56 -1.18
C VAL A 233 -1.41 36.48 -0.72
N ASP A 234 -1.52 36.15 0.55
CA ASP A 234 -0.71 35.19 1.25
C ASP A 234 -1.51 33.93 1.60
N PHE A 235 -0.83 32.79 1.60
CA PHE A 235 -1.29 31.67 2.41
C PHE A 235 -1.22 32.05 3.88
N GLU A 236 -2.25 31.65 4.62
CA GLU A 236 -2.37 31.98 6.02
C GLU A 236 -2.77 30.80 6.89
N HIS A 237 -1.93 30.51 7.88
CA HIS A 237 -2.18 29.53 8.92
C HIS A 237 -3.11 30.12 9.97
N THR A 238 -4.38 29.72 9.93
CA THR A 238 -5.43 30.22 10.82
C THR A 238 -4.99 30.22 12.28
N ILE A 239 -4.51 29.08 12.78
CA ILE A 239 -3.69 29.05 13.99
C ILE A 239 -2.23 29.02 13.56
N PRO A 240 -1.38 29.95 14.04
CA PRO A 240 0.03 29.97 13.70
C PRO A 240 0.69 28.61 13.84
N ARG A 241 1.56 28.27 12.90
CA ARG A 241 2.22 26.98 12.83
C ARG A 241 3.24 26.80 13.95
N SER A 242 3.90 27.89 14.36
CA SER A 242 4.77 27.93 15.54
C SER A 242 4.07 27.55 16.86
N LYS A 243 2.75 27.75 16.95
CA LYS A 243 1.92 27.38 18.11
C LYS A 243 1.24 26.01 17.96
N SER A 244 0.71 25.72 16.77
CA SER A 244 -0.14 24.54 16.51
C SER A 244 0.60 23.32 15.97
N PHE A 245 1.76 23.53 15.34
CA PHE A 245 2.47 22.53 14.54
C PHE A 245 1.61 21.90 13.42
N ASP A 246 0.49 22.54 13.06
CA ASP A 246 -0.50 22.06 12.10
C ASP A 246 -0.33 22.76 10.75
N ASN A 247 0.17 22.03 9.74
CA ASN A 247 0.28 22.50 8.36
C ASN A 247 -0.78 21.83 7.44
N SER A 248 -1.88 21.35 8.02
CA SER A 248 -2.97 20.77 7.24
C SER A 248 -3.71 21.84 6.45
N LEU A 249 -4.34 21.42 5.34
CA LEU A 249 -5.17 22.32 4.54
C LEU A 249 -6.35 22.91 5.34
N ALA A 250 -6.80 22.23 6.39
CA ALA A 250 -7.84 22.74 7.29
C ALA A 250 -7.36 23.92 8.13
N ASN A 251 -6.06 24.03 8.40
CA ASN A 251 -5.47 25.19 9.05
C ASN A 251 -5.02 26.28 8.06
N LEU A 252 -5.24 26.08 6.75
CA LEU A 252 -4.81 27.03 5.71
C LEU A 252 -6.00 27.79 5.13
N THR A 253 -5.78 29.09 4.95
CA THR A 253 -6.68 30.06 4.32
C THR A 253 -5.90 31.04 3.46
N LEU A 254 -6.60 31.87 2.71
CA LEU A 254 -6.05 33.02 2.01
C LEU A 254 -6.41 34.29 2.76
N CYS A 255 -5.39 35.13 2.93
CA CYS A 255 -5.52 36.44 3.54
C CYS A 255 -4.79 37.49 2.69
N TYR A 256 -5.26 38.73 2.74
CA TYR A 256 -4.51 39.83 2.17
C TYR A 256 -3.22 40.04 2.99
N ALA A 257 -2.10 40.21 2.27
CA ALA A 257 -0.76 40.26 2.82
C ALA A 257 -0.57 41.40 3.83
N ASP A 258 -1.19 42.56 3.59
CA ASP A 258 -1.18 43.72 4.50
C ASP A 258 -1.72 43.34 5.87
N TYR A 259 -2.94 42.83 5.93
CA TYR A 259 -3.61 42.43 7.17
C TYR A 259 -2.86 41.29 7.84
N ASN A 260 -2.44 40.31 7.04
CA ASN A 260 -1.78 39.13 7.54
C ASN A 260 -0.46 39.46 8.25
N ARG A 261 0.37 40.31 7.64
CA ARG A 261 1.71 40.65 8.13
C ARG A 261 1.66 41.69 9.27
N SER A 262 0.70 42.60 9.27
CA SER A 262 0.64 43.70 10.24
C SER A 262 -0.27 43.44 11.45
N ILE A 263 -1.45 42.83 11.24
CA ILE A 263 -2.48 42.69 12.28
C ILE A 263 -2.55 41.26 12.80
N LYS A 264 -2.71 40.27 11.91
CA LYS A 264 -2.84 38.87 12.29
C LYS A 264 -1.54 38.37 12.89
N ASN A 265 -0.45 38.41 12.12
CA ASN A 265 0.88 37.97 12.53
C ASN A 265 0.84 36.61 13.27
N ASN A 266 1.43 36.49 14.46
CA ASN A 266 1.42 35.25 15.26
C ASN A 266 0.21 35.15 16.22
N ARG A 267 -0.95 35.73 15.87
CA ARG A 267 -2.20 35.67 16.66
C ARG A 267 -3.21 34.69 16.06
N MET A 268 -4.12 34.17 16.88
CA MET A 268 -5.28 33.37 16.48
C MET A 268 -6.46 34.27 16.13
N PRO A 269 -7.47 33.80 15.35
CA PRO A 269 -8.59 34.64 14.94
C PRO A 269 -9.36 35.24 16.10
N THR A 270 -9.55 34.48 17.18
CA THR A 270 -10.22 34.91 18.42
C THR A 270 -9.48 36.00 19.20
N GLU A 271 -8.17 36.19 18.93
CA GLU A 271 -7.33 37.23 19.51
C GLU A 271 -7.34 38.52 18.65
N LEU A 272 -8.01 38.52 17.48
CA LEU A 272 -8.00 39.63 16.55
C LEU A 272 -9.03 40.70 16.94
N PRO A 273 -8.70 41.99 16.77
CA PRO A 273 -9.57 43.08 17.18
C PRO A 273 -10.89 43.13 16.39
N ASN A 274 -10.91 42.60 15.16
CA ASN A 274 -12.12 42.52 14.33
C ASN A 274 -12.77 41.12 14.33
N TYR A 275 -12.55 40.30 15.36
CA TYR A 275 -13.15 38.96 15.40
C TYR A 275 -14.68 39.03 15.48
N GLU A 276 -15.21 39.77 16.46
CA GLU A 276 -16.66 39.90 16.68
C GLU A 276 -17.26 41.18 16.09
N VAL A 277 -16.50 42.28 16.12
CA VAL A 277 -16.94 43.62 15.68
C VAL A 277 -16.04 44.13 14.55
N GLU A 278 -16.48 45.16 13.84
CA GLU A 278 -15.62 45.84 12.86
C GLU A 278 -14.48 46.57 13.59
N SER A 279 -13.26 46.46 13.06
CA SER A 279 -12.10 47.16 13.63
C SER A 279 -11.02 47.38 12.58
N HIS A 280 -10.25 48.46 12.71
CA HIS A 280 -9.16 48.83 11.80
C HIS A 280 -9.59 48.93 10.32
N GLY A 281 -10.85 49.26 10.05
CA GLY A 281 -11.41 49.35 8.69
C GLY A 281 -11.70 48.00 8.03
N TYR A 282 -11.81 46.93 8.82
CA TYR A 282 -12.10 45.57 8.37
C TYR A 282 -13.31 44.99 9.08
N SER A 283 -14.22 44.37 8.32
CA SER A 283 -15.46 43.82 8.85
C SER A 283 -15.23 42.65 9.82
N ALA A 284 -16.23 42.35 10.64
CA ALA A 284 -16.19 41.27 11.62
C ALA A 284 -15.96 39.90 10.96
N ILE A 285 -15.15 39.04 11.59
CA ILE A 285 -14.84 37.68 11.09
C ILE A 285 -16.00 36.72 11.36
N LYS A 286 -16.54 36.73 12.57
CA LYS A 286 -17.53 35.78 13.08
C LYS A 286 -18.76 35.57 12.15
N PRO A 287 -19.38 36.62 11.56
CA PRO A 287 -20.55 36.43 10.67
C PRO A 287 -20.24 35.60 9.42
N ARG A 288 -19.01 35.63 8.91
CA ARG A 288 -18.63 34.90 7.68
C ARG A 288 -18.52 33.39 7.91
N LEU A 289 -18.28 32.97 9.16
CA LEU A 289 -18.18 31.57 9.55
C LEU A 289 -19.55 30.86 9.53
N GLU A 290 -20.66 31.60 9.51
CA GLU A 290 -22.02 31.04 9.49
C GLU A 290 -22.26 30.11 8.28
N SER A 291 -21.69 30.45 7.13
CA SER A 291 -21.74 29.59 5.93
C SER A 291 -21.05 28.24 6.16
N TRP A 292 -19.97 28.23 6.94
CA TRP A 292 -19.23 27.01 7.27
C TRP A 292 -19.93 26.21 8.36
N HIS A 293 -20.56 26.87 9.35
CA HIS A 293 -21.43 26.21 10.34
C HIS A 293 -22.54 25.41 9.64
N LYS A 294 -23.32 26.06 8.77
CA LYS A 294 -24.39 25.41 8.00
C LYS A 294 -23.90 24.22 7.18
N LYS A 295 -22.71 24.34 6.59
CA LYS A 295 -22.09 23.26 5.81
C LYS A 295 -21.68 22.06 6.67
N VAL A 296 -21.16 22.30 7.87
CA VAL A 296 -20.81 21.25 8.83
C VAL A 296 -22.07 20.52 9.30
N ASP A 297 -23.14 21.26 9.59
CA ASP A 297 -24.43 20.70 10.02
C ASP A 297 -25.09 19.88 8.92
N ASP A 298 -25.11 20.36 7.68
CA ASP A 298 -25.60 19.59 6.53
C ASP A 298 -24.82 18.28 6.34
N LEU A 299 -23.50 18.34 6.39
CA LEU A 299 -22.66 17.15 6.28
C LEU A 299 -22.91 16.15 7.41
N PHE A 300 -23.14 16.64 8.63
CA PHE A 300 -23.51 15.81 9.77
C PHE A 300 -24.85 15.10 9.55
N ASN A 301 -25.88 15.84 9.12
CA ASN A 301 -27.19 15.30 8.79
C ASN A 301 -27.12 14.24 7.67
N GLN A 302 -26.30 14.47 6.64
CA GLN A 302 -26.05 13.47 5.60
C GLN A 302 -25.37 12.20 6.16
N ILE A 303 -24.40 12.33 7.07
CA ILE A 303 -23.73 11.19 7.70
C ILE A 303 -24.75 10.34 8.48
N ASP A 304 -25.61 10.98 9.27
CA ASP A 304 -26.64 10.28 10.04
C ASP A 304 -27.70 9.64 9.14
N PHE A 305 -28.08 10.29 8.05
CA PHE A 305 -28.92 9.68 7.01
C PHE A 305 -28.30 8.39 6.45
N TRP A 306 -27.04 8.44 5.99
CA TRP A 306 -26.36 7.26 5.43
C TRP A 306 -26.12 6.17 6.48
N LYS A 307 -25.87 6.54 7.73
CA LYS A 307 -25.77 5.62 8.86
C LYS A 307 -27.11 4.90 9.09
N SER A 308 -28.22 5.62 9.11
CA SER A 308 -29.56 5.03 9.22
C SER A 308 -29.87 4.11 8.04
N LYS A 309 -29.56 4.55 6.80
CA LYS A 309 -29.75 3.74 5.58
C LYS A 309 -28.93 2.44 5.61
N SER A 310 -27.68 2.49 6.08
CA SER A 310 -26.84 1.29 6.21
C SER A 310 -27.36 0.26 7.23
N LYS A 311 -28.12 0.72 8.24
CA LYS A 311 -28.77 -0.17 9.22
C LYS A 311 -30.05 -0.80 8.67
N LYS A 312 -30.78 -0.09 7.80
CA LYS A 312 -32.03 -0.54 7.19
C LYS A 312 -31.83 -1.43 5.95
N ALA A 313 -30.67 -1.36 5.30
CA ALA A 313 -30.37 -2.14 4.10
C ALA A 313 -30.37 -3.65 4.38
N MET A 314 -31.12 -4.40 3.56
CA MET A 314 -31.22 -5.86 3.65
C MET A 314 -30.17 -6.55 2.78
N ASP A 315 -29.87 -5.99 1.60
CA ASP A 315 -28.86 -6.51 0.69
C ASP A 315 -27.45 -6.02 1.04
N LYS A 316 -26.45 -6.86 0.73
CA LYS A 316 -25.05 -6.58 1.03
C LYS A 316 -24.51 -5.40 0.20
N ASP A 317 -24.84 -5.33 -1.09
CA ASP A 317 -24.28 -4.31 -1.98
C ASP A 317 -24.86 -2.93 -1.66
N GLU A 318 -26.16 -2.86 -1.32
CA GLU A 318 -26.78 -1.63 -0.83
C GLU A 318 -26.19 -1.15 0.49
N LYS A 319 -25.95 -2.10 1.41
CA LYS A 319 -25.33 -1.81 2.70
C LYS A 319 -23.90 -1.30 2.52
N ASP A 320 -23.10 -1.96 1.69
CA ASP A 320 -21.73 -1.55 1.37
C ASP A 320 -21.71 -0.17 0.68
N TYR A 321 -22.65 0.10 -0.23
CA TYR A 321 -22.80 1.41 -0.85
C TYR A 321 -23.12 2.49 0.18
N ALA A 322 -24.08 2.27 1.08
CA ALA A 322 -24.43 3.23 2.13
C ALA A 322 -23.24 3.52 3.07
N ILE A 323 -22.47 2.49 3.45
CA ILE A 323 -21.26 2.62 4.27
C ILE A 323 -20.20 3.44 3.53
N ARG A 324 -19.96 3.17 2.24
CA ARG A 324 -19.02 3.94 1.39
C ARG A 324 -19.42 5.41 1.32
N GLN A 325 -20.72 5.68 1.08
CA GLN A 325 -21.22 7.05 1.00
C GLN A 325 -21.03 7.78 2.34
N ARG A 326 -21.35 7.14 3.47
CA ARG A 326 -21.10 7.67 4.83
C ARG A 326 -19.64 8.09 5.02
N HIS A 327 -18.68 7.22 4.72
CA HIS A 327 -17.25 7.54 4.89
C HIS A 327 -16.79 8.71 4.00
N LEU A 328 -17.32 8.83 2.79
CA LEU A 328 -17.01 9.97 1.92
C LEU A 328 -17.50 11.30 2.51
N ARG A 329 -18.66 11.32 3.17
CA ARG A 329 -19.17 12.54 3.85
C ARG A 329 -18.39 12.80 5.12
N GLN A 330 -18.01 11.75 5.86
CA GLN A 330 -17.17 11.88 7.05
C GLN A 330 -15.87 12.62 6.74
N MET A 331 -15.18 12.31 5.63
CA MET A 331 -13.94 13.01 5.26
C MET A 331 -14.17 14.50 4.98
N ASN A 332 -15.28 14.84 4.32
CA ASN A 332 -15.64 16.23 4.09
C ASN A 332 -16.04 16.95 5.39
N TYR A 333 -16.82 16.29 6.24
CA TYR A 333 -17.21 16.79 7.54
C TYR A 333 -15.99 17.07 8.41
N ASP A 334 -15.06 16.11 8.51
CA ASP A 334 -13.84 16.26 9.29
C ASP A 334 -12.99 17.43 8.77
N TYR A 335 -12.90 17.62 7.45
CA TYR A 335 -12.20 18.77 6.86
C TYR A 335 -12.83 20.10 7.27
N TRP A 336 -14.15 20.28 7.06
CA TRP A 336 -14.84 21.53 7.35
C TRP A 336 -14.98 21.81 8.84
N LYS A 337 -15.21 20.77 9.65
CA LYS A 337 -15.25 20.87 11.11
C LYS A 337 -13.90 21.33 11.66
N ASN A 338 -12.81 20.72 11.21
CA ASN A 338 -11.48 21.14 11.66
C ASN A 338 -11.17 22.57 11.21
N LYS A 339 -11.56 22.96 9.99
CA LYS A 339 -11.36 24.31 9.48
C LYS A 339 -12.11 25.35 10.32
N LEU A 340 -13.35 25.06 10.67
CA LEU A 340 -14.15 25.88 11.57
C LEU A 340 -13.57 25.94 13.00
N ASP A 341 -13.15 24.79 13.56
CA ASP A 341 -12.50 24.71 14.88
C ASP A 341 -11.25 25.60 14.95
N ARG A 342 -10.44 25.68 13.89
CA ARG A 342 -9.27 26.57 13.88
C ARG A 342 -9.63 28.06 13.98
N PHE A 343 -10.80 28.47 13.49
CA PHE A 343 -11.27 29.85 13.57
C PHE A 343 -11.94 30.21 14.90
N THR A 344 -12.58 29.25 15.56
CA THR A 344 -13.36 29.49 16.78
C THR A 344 -12.61 29.17 18.08
N ARG A 345 -11.47 28.48 17.97
CA ARG A 345 -10.65 28.06 19.10
C ARG A 345 -9.99 29.26 19.80
N THR A 346 -10.01 29.23 21.13
CA THR A 346 -9.45 30.26 22.01
C THR A 346 -8.07 29.91 22.56
N GLU A 347 -7.74 28.61 22.63
CA GLU A 347 -6.45 28.11 23.11
C GLU A 347 -5.98 26.88 22.32
N VAL A 348 -4.68 26.64 22.29
CA VAL A 348 -4.07 25.45 21.67
C VAL A 348 -3.63 24.49 22.78
N PRO A 349 -4.40 23.41 23.07
CA PRO A 349 -4.04 22.47 24.12
C PRO A 349 -2.77 21.70 23.76
N GLN A 350 -1.94 21.39 24.75
CA GLN A 350 -0.74 20.56 24.53
C GLN A 350 -1.07 19.20 23.91
N GLY A 351 -2.23 18.61 24.24
CA GLY A 351 -2.70 17.39 23.61
C GLY A 351 -2.88 17.50 22.09
N PHE A 352 -3.29 18.67 21.60
CA PHE A 352 -3.40 18.94 20.17
C PHE A 352 -2.02 19.00 19.51
N VAL A 353 -1.08 19.74 20.10
CA VAL A 353 0.32 19.81 19.63
C VAL A 353 0.96 18.41 19.59
N ASN A 354 0.80 17.64 20.66
CA ASN A 354 1.32 16.27 20.76
C ASN A 354 0.78 15.37 19.64
N SER A 355 -0.50 15.51 19.26
CA SER A 355 -1.11 14.75 18.15
C SER A 355 -0.58 15.15 16.75
N GLN A 356 0.03 16.34 16.63
CA GLN A 356 0.72 16.75 15.40
C GLN A 356 2.17 16.23 15.35
N LEU A 357 2.80 16.05 16.51
CA LEU A 357 4.19 15.58 16.62
C LEU A 357 4.30 14.05 16.57
N VAL A 358 3.42 13.34 17.28
CA VAL A 358 3.44 11.88 17.44
C VAL A 358 2.35 11.24 16.58
N ASP A 359 2.65 10.10 15.98
CA ASP A 359 1.63 9.31 15.29
C ASP A 359 0.77 8.52 16.30
N THR A 360 -0.53 8.81 16.30
CA THR A 360 -1.50 8.25 17.24
C THR A 360 -2.28 7.06 16.67
N GLN A 361 -1.89 6.55 15.49
CA GLN A 361 -2.54 5.40 14.86
C GLN A 361 -2.46 4.14 15.74
N ILE A 362 -3.45 3.25 15.56
CA ILE A 362 -3.57 2.03 16.37
C ILE A 362 -2.33 1.17 16.17
N ILE A 363 -1.95 0.87 14.93
CA ILE A 363 -0.74 0.05 14.66
C ILE A 363 0.51 0.62 15.34
N THR A 364 0.63 1.95 15.39
CA THR A 364 1.76 2.66 15.97
C THR A 364 1.78 2.53 17.48
N LYS A 365 0.62 2.62 18.13
CA LYS A 365 0.49 2.32 19.56
C LYS A 365 0.92 0.88 19.85
N TYR A 366 0.45 -0.10 19.08
CA TYR A 366 0.80 -1.52 19.29
C TYR A 366 2.30 -1.78 19.07
N ALA A 367 2.89 -1.25 18.01
CA ALA A 367 4.32 -1.40 17.73
C ALA A 367 5.17 -0.74 18.83
N SER A 368 4.81 0.45 19.30
CA SER A 368 5.51 1.14 20.37
C SER A 368 5.47 0.33 21.67
N HIS A 369 4.29 -0.14 22.11
CA HIS A 369 4.19 -0.99 23.30
C HIS A 369 4.94 -2.31 23.15
N TYR A 370 4.94 -2.90 21.96
CA TYR A 370 5.67 -4.13 21.69
C TYR A 370 7.19 -3.94 21.83
N LEU A 371 7.74 -2.86 21.27
CA LEU A 371 9.16 -2.52 21.37
C LEU A 371 9.59 -2.18 22.80
N LYS A 372 8.72 -1.51 23.56
CA LYS A 372 8.96 -1.20 24.98
C LYS A 372 9.07 -2.43 25.89
N THR A 373 8.77 -3.63 25.40
CA THR A 373 9.03 -4.87 26.16
C THR A 373 10.51 -5.23 26.27
N VAL A 374 11.36 -4.60 25.44
CA VAL A 374 12.81 -4.84 25.40
C VAL A 374 13.60 -3.52 25.50
N PHE A 375 13.11 -2.43 24.91
CA PHE A 375 13.84 -1.16 24.86
C PHE A 375 13.30 -0.12 25.84
N ASN A 376 14.21 0.54 26.57
CA ASN A 376 13.91 1.60 27.52
C ASN A 376 13.44 2.90 26.81
N LYS A 377 13.93 3.14 25.58
CA LYS A 377 13.73 4.39 24.84
C LYS A 377 13.11 4.12 23.48
N VAL A 378 11.78 4.25 23.38
CA VAL A 378 11.03 4.07 22.12
C VAL A 378 10.27 5.34 21.76
N ASP A 379 10.66 5.97 20.65
CA ASP A 379 10.02 7.15 20.08
C ASP A 379 9.20 6.80 18.85
N VAL A 380 8.07 7.49 18.73
CA VAL A 380 7.18 7.41 17.57
C VAL A 380 7.15 8.77 16.87
N ILE A 381 7.39 8.77 15.56
CA ILE A 381 7.42 9.98 14.74
C ILE A 381 6.42 9.88 13.60
N LYS A 382 5.68 10.97 13.39
CA LYS A 382 4.76 11.11 12.26
C LYS A 382 5.55 11.46 11.00
N GLY A 383 5.26 10.82 9.87
CA GLY A 383 5.99 11.07 8.61
C GLY A 383 5.97 12.51 8.09
N SER A 384 5.00 13.32 8.51
CA SER A 384 5.03 14.77 8.24
C SER A 384 6.22 15.45 8.91
N GLN A 385 6.60 15.03 10.11
CA GLN A 385 7.77 15.56 10.84
C GLN A 385 9.07 15.10 10.18
N THR A 386 9.19 13.82 9.81
CA THR A 386 10.32 13.30 9.03
C THR A 386 10.54 14.14 7.77
N ALA A 387 9.44 14.50 7.08
CA ALA A 387 9.50 15.37 5.91
C ALA A 387 9.97 16.80 6.21
N GLN A 388 9.66 17.36 7.38
CA GLN A 388 10.18 18.67 7.79
C GLN A 388 11.66 18.60 8.15
N PHE A 389 12.09 17.60 8.92
CA PHE A 389 13.49 17.41 9.29
C PHE A 389 14.39 17.16 8.08
N ARG A 390 13.89 16.46 7.04
CA ARG A 390 14.61 16.38 5.75
C ARG A 390 14.93 17.74 5.14
N LYS A 391 14.00 18.71 5.26
CA LYS A 391 14.18 20.07 4.75
C LYS A 391 15.10 20.89 5.64
N ILE A 392 14.89 20.82 6.96
CA ILE A 392 15.69 21.55 7.97
C ILE A 392 17.17 21.14 7.87
N TYR A 393 17.44 19.84 7.76
CA TYR A 393 18.80 19.32 7.65
C TYR A 393 19.37 19.33 6.22
N SER A 394 18.66 19.91 5.25
CA SER A 394 19.09 19.99 3.85
C SER A 394 19.42 18.64 3.21
N VAL A 395 18.74 17.57 3.63
CA VAL A 395 18.87 16.20 3.09
C VAL A 395 18.14 16.05 1.75
N GLN A 396 17.29 17.01 1.38
CA GLN A 396 16.58 17.02 0.11
C GLN A 396 16.84 18.33 -0.64
N PRO A 397 17.24 18.28 -1.93
CA PRO A 397 17.37 19.48 -2.76
C PRO A 397 16.06 20.28 -2.80
N LYS A 398 16.18 21.61 -2.98
CA LYS A 398 15.06 22.56 -2.82
C LYS A 398 13.90 22.31 -3.79
N GLU A 399 14.21 21.82 -4.99
CA GLU A 399 13.32 21.71 -6.16
C GLU A 399 12.95 20.26 -6.55
N GLU A 400 13.59 19.24 -5.96
CA GLU A 400 13.37 17.86 -6.40
C GLU A 400 12.29 17.16 -5.57
N ALA A 401 11.25 16.70 -6.25
CA ALA A 401 10.30 15.77 -5.66
C ALA A 401 11.03 14.49 -5.23
N LYS A 402 10.67 13.95 -4.06
CA LYS A 402 11.24 12.71 -3.55
C LYS A 402 11.11 11.61 -4.61
N ASP A 403 12.22 11.06 -5.08
CA ASP A 403 12.20 9.88 -5.94
C ASP A 403 11.67 8.68 -5.14
N ARG A 404 10.54 8.14 -5.57
CA ARG A 404 9.91 6.94 -5.01
C ARG A 404 10.14 5.72 -5.90
N GLY A 405 10.80 5.89 -7.03
CA GLY A 405 11.06 4.83 -7.99
C GLY A 405 12.08 3.82 -7.51
N LYS A 406 12.90 4.18 -6.50
CA LYS A 406 13.91 3.29 -5.93
C LYS A 406 13.68 3.02 -4.44
N HIS A 407 13.86 1.78 -3.97
CA HIS A 407 13.60 1.35 -2.59
C HIS A 407 14.49 2.03 -1.53
N TYR A 408 15.65 2.59 -1.91
CA TYR A 408 16.54 3.30 -0.97
C TYR A 408 15.86 4.46 -0.24
N HIS A 409 14.77 5.00 -0.80
CA HIS A 409 14.06 6.12 -0.21
C HIS A 409 13.46 5.80 1.17
N HIS A 410 13.30 4.52 1.51
CA HIS A 410 12.94 4.07 2.86
C HIS A 410 14.13 4.11 3.83
N ALA A 411 15.32 3.75 3.37
CA ALA A 411 16.53 3.79 4.18
C ALA A 411 16.97 5.23 4.46
N ILE A 412 16.85 6.14 3.49
CA ILE A 412 17.08 7.58 3.73
C ILE A 412 16.11 8.09 4.81
N ASP A 413 14.83 7.71 4.75
CA ASP A 413 13.87 8.13 5.76
C ASP A 413 14.25 7.55 7.14
N ALA A 414 14.65 6.29 7.20
CA ALA A 414 15.15 5.67 8.43
C ALA A 414 16.40 6.37 8.98
N ALA A 415 17.38 6.72 8.12
CA ALA A 415 18.56 7.47 8.50
C ALA A 415 18.20 8.88 9.00
N VAL A 416 17.22 9.54 8.39
CA VAL A 416 16.74 10.84 8.89
C VAL A 416 16.06 10.69 10.24
N LEU A 417 15.29 9.63 10.48
CA LEU A 417 14.65 9.38 11.78
C LEU A 417 15.65 9.28 12.92
N THR A 418 16.83 8.68 12.70
CA THR A 418 17.88 8.59 13.74
C THR A 418 18.49 9.95 14.06
N LEU A 419 18.49 10.89 13.11
CA LEU A 419 18.96 12.28 13.29
C LEU A 419 17.93 13.18 13.98
N ILE A 420 16.67 12.74 14.14
CA ILE A 420 15.66 13.54 14.83
C ILE A 420 15.93 13.48 16.34
N PRO A 421 16.07 14.62 17.03
CA PRO A 421 16.40 14.65 18.45
C PRO A 421 15.23 14.16 19.34
N SER A 422 15.47 14.12 20.65
CA SER A 422 14.44 13.77 21.64
C SER A 422 13.24 14.71 21.58
N ALA A 423 12.10 14.27 22.12
CA ALA A 423 10.81 14.97 21.97
C ALA A 423 10.86 16.48 22.26
N LYS A 424 11.52 16.89 23.36
CA LYS A 424 11.64 18.29 23.77
C LYS A 424 12.45 19.12 22.76
N LYS A 425 13.68 18.68 22.45
CA LYS A 425 14.55 19.39 21.50
C LYS A 425 13.96 19.40 20.09
N ARG A 426 13.25 18.34 19.70
CA ARG A 426 12.51 18.27 18.43
C ARG A 426 11.44 19.37 18.34
N GLU A 427 10.66 19.55 19.40
CA GLU A 427 9.64 20.61 19.47
C GLU A 427 10.27 22.01 19.38
N GLU A 428 11.37 22.24 20.09
CA GLU A 428 12.14 23.51 20.05
C GLU A 428 12.68 23.83 18.66
N VAL A 429 13.25 22.83 17.96
CA VAL A 429 13.75 22.98 16.59
C VAL A 429 12.63 23.32 15.62
N LEU A 430 11.53 22.58 15.68
CA LEU A 430 10.38 22.80 14.81
C LEU A 430 9.74 24.17 15.06
N LYS A 431 9.64 24.58 16.32
CA LYS A 431 9.13 25.90 16.70
C LYS A 431 10.00 27.01 16.10
N ARG A 432 11.32 26.97 16.31
CA ARG A 432 12.26 27.94 15.71
C ARG A 432 12.16 27.96 14.18
N ALA A 433 12.06 26.79 13.56
CA ALA A 433 11.91 26.69 12.11
C ALA A 433 10.62 27.36 11.62
N TYR A 434 9.50 27.16 12.31
CA TYR A 434 8.21 27.73 11.94
C TYR A 434 8.13 29.22 12.21
N GLU A 435 8.66 29.70 13.33
CA GLU A 435 8.78 31.14 13.62
C GLU A 435 9.62 31.84 12.54
N PHE A 436 10.76 31.26 12.17
CA PHE A 436 11.59 31.79 11.09
C PHE A 436 10.85 31.83 9.75
N GLU A 437 10.13 30.77 9.36
CA GLU A 437 9.34 30.72 8.11
C GLU A 437 8.17 31.72 8.11
N GLU A 438 7.55 31.96 9.27
CA GLU A 438 6.45 32.91 9.46
C GLU A 438 6.95 34.37 9.32
N GLU A 439 8.12 34.68 9.90
CA GLU A 439 8.78 35.99 9.81
C GLU A 439 9.43 36.23 8.45
N ASN A 440 10.06 35.21 7.87
CA ASN A 440 10.86 35.29 6.65
C ASN A 440 10.20 34.51 5.51
N ARG A 441 9.04 34.99 5.06
CA ARG A 441 8.25 34.35 4.00
C ARG A 441 9.09 34.06 2.75
N GLY A 442 9.03 32.81 2.28
CA GLY A 442 9.79 32.34 1.12
C GLY A 442 11.23 31.90 1.43
N ARG A 443 11.73 32.12 2.65
CA ARG A 443 12.98 31.55 3.15
C ARG A 443 12.69 30.30 4.00
N ARG A 444 13.65 29.38 4.03
CA ARG A 444 13.57 28.15 4.82
C ARG A 444 14.60 28.21 5.93
N TYR A 445 14.23 27.68 7.10
CA TYR A 445 15.15 27.50 8.20
C TYR A 445 16.03 26.26 7.96
N HIS A 446 17.32 26.39 8.25
CA HIS A 446 18.29 25.32 8.12
C HIS A 446 19.17 25.25 9.35
N GLU A 447 19.41 24.04 9.84
CA GLU A 447 20.41 23.76 10.87
C GLU A 447 20.99 22.36 10.64
N LYS A 448 22.18 22.09 11.20
CA LYS A 448 22.79 20.76 11.13
C LYS A 448 22.36 19.92 12.35
N PRO A 449 22.14 18.60 12.19
CA PRO A 449 21.83 17.72 13.32
C PRO A 449 23.00 17.64 14.31
N PHE A 450 24.24 17.68 13.81
CA PHE A 450 25.48 17.73 14.59
C PHE A 450 26.58 18.45 13.79
N SER A 451 27.66 18.88 14.44
CA SER A 451 28.71 19.74 13.86
C SER A 451 29.38 19.14 12.61
N GLY A 452 29.66 17.84 12.63
CA GLY A 452 30.30 17.09 11.53
C GLY A 452 29.36 16.62 10.42
N PHE A 453 28.07 16.96 10.45
CA PHE A 453 27.13 16.47 9.44
C PHE A 453 27.42 17.05 8.06
N ASN A 454 27.54 16.17 7.06
CA ASN A 454 27.68 16.49 5.64
C ASN A 454 26.65 15.69 4.83
N TYR A 455 26.12 16.33 3.77
CA TYR A 455 25.19 15.71 2.83
C TYR A 455 25.77 14.46 2.15
N SER A 456 27.08 14.41 1.94
CA SER A 456 27.77 13.24 1.38
C SER A 456 27.51 11.94 2.15
N MET A 457 27.27 12.02 3.47
CA MET A 457 26.92 10.85 4.29
C MET A 457 25.60 10.19 3.85
N ILE A 458 24.64 10.97 3.33
CA ILE A 458 23.37 10.44 2.81
C ILE A 458 23.54 9.90 1.40
N GLU A 459 24.38 10.54 0.56
CA GLU A 459 24.72 10.03 -0.77
C GLU A 459 25.43 8.68 -0.70
N GLU A 460 26.33 8.50 0.27
CA GLU A 460 27.02 7.24 0.53
C GLU A 460 26.02 6.12 0.86
N ILE A 461 24.99 6.40 1.67
CA ILE A 461 23.90 5.44 1.93
C ILE A 461 23.16 5.08 0.64
N GLN A 462 22.96 6.02 -0.30
CA GLN A 462 22.27 5.71 -1.56
C GLN A 462 23.10 4.79 -2.46
N GLN A 463 24.43 4.95 -2.45
CA GLN A 463 25.35 4.16 -3.28
C GLN A 463 25.57 2.76 -2.70
N ASN A 464 25.66 2.65 -1.37
CA ASN A 464 26.05 1.42 -0.67
C ASN A 464 24.87 0.61 -0.11
N ILE A 465 23.63 0.95 -0.47
CA ILE A 465 22.47 0.22 0.03
C ILE A 465 22.23 -1.08 -0.73
N LEU A 466 21.99 -2.15 0.03
CA LEU A 466 21.51 -3.44 -0.46
C LEU A 466 20.12 -3.73 0.14
N ILE A 467 19.13 -3.99 -0.73
CA ILE A 467 17.78 -4.33 -0.29
C ILE A 467 17.67 -5.85 -0.11
N ASN A 468 17.66 -6.30 1.14
CA ASN A 468 17.37 -7.69 1.45
C ASN A 468 15.85 -7.97 1.33
N ASN A 469 15.43 -8.42 0.16
CA ASN A 469 14.07 -8.87 -0.09
C ASN A 469 13.79 -10.19 0.62
N LEU A 470 13.29 -10.12 1.86
CA LEU A 470 12.90 -11.28 2.64
C LEU A 470 11.62 -11.90 2.07
N ALA A 471 11.79 -12.94 1.26
CA ALA A 471 10.67 -13.74 0.77
C ALA A 471 9.79 -14.22 1.94
N ASP A 472 8.49 -14.33 1.68
CA ASP A 472 7.61 -15.00 2.63
C ASP A 472 8.01 -16.47 2.71
N ARG A 473 7.91 -17.06 3.91
CA ARG A 473 8.05 -18.52 4.02
C ARG A 473 7.02 -19.15 3.10
N ASP A 474 7.48 -20.10 2.29
CA ASP A 474 6.62 -20.85 1.38
C ASP A 474 5.54 -21.59 2.18
N GLN A 475 4.30 -21.13 2.06
CA GLN A 475 3.13 -21.72 2.71
C GLN A 475 2.24 -22.47 1.71
N THR A 476 2.70 -22.64 0.47
CA THR A 476 1.90 -23.19 -0.62
C THR A 476 1.35 -24.57 -0.25
N LEU A 477 2.22 -25.40 0.34
CA LEU A 477 1.91 -26.77 0.76
C LEU A 477 1.46 -26.87 2.23
N THR A 478 1.38 -25.76 2.96
CA THR A 478 0.97 -25.77 4.37
C THR A 478 -0.55 -25.91 4.48
N ALA A 479 -0.99 -27.05 5.04
CA ALA A 479 -2.41 -27.33 5.26
C ALA A 479 -3.12 -26.20 6.01
N GLY A 480 -4.35 -25.90 5.60
CA GLY A 480 -5.22 -24.93 6.23
C GLY A 480 -5.87 -25.52 7.47
N ILE A 481 -5.62 -24.92 8.62
CA ILE A 481 -6.22 -25.30 9.89
C ILE A 481 -7.36 -24.34 10.21
N LYS A 482 -8.61 -24.81 10.17
CA LYS A 482 -9.78 -23.98 10.48
C LYS A 482 -10.57 -24.53 11.66
N LYS A 483 -10.76 -23.71 12.70
CA LYS A 483 -11.67 -24.05 13.81
C LYS A 483 -13.10 -24.11 13.30
N VAL A 484 -13.77 -25.25 13.48
CA VAL A 484 -15.16 -25.45 13.07
C VAL A 484 -16.07 -24.57 13.93
N ARG A 485 -16.99 -23.86 13.28
CA ARG A 485 -18.00 -23.03 13.95
C ARG A 485 -19.40 -23.41 13.49
N LYS A 486 -20.35 -23.50 14.41
CA LYS A 486 -21.78 -23.68 14.13
C LYS A 486 -22.55 -22.54 14.80
N ARG A 487 -23.32 -21.77 14.02
CA ARG A 487 -24.02 -20.55 14.47
C ARG A 487 -23.10 -19.55 15.21
N GLY A 488 -21.89 -19.34 14.69
CA GLY A 488 -20.90 -18.40 15.25
C GLY A 488 -20.07 -18.91 16.43
N LYS A 489 -20.49 -19.97 17.12
CA LYS A 489 -19.76 -20.57 18.26
C LYS A 489 -18.78 -21.65 17.80
N ILE A 490 -17.61 -21.73 18.44
CA ILE A 490 -16.60 -22.77 18.19
C ILE A 490 -17.16 -24.12 18.65
N VAL A 491 -17.04 -25.13 17.79
CA VAL A 491 -17.38 -26.51 18.13
C VAL A 491 -16.17 -27.12 18.84
N TRP A 492 -16.39 -27.80 19.96
CA TRP A 492 -15.35 -28.47 20.74
C TRP A 492 -15.44 -29.98 20.53
N LEU A 493 -14.31 -30.68 20.60
CA LEU A 493 -14.28 -32.13 20.53
C LEU A 493 -14.91 -32.74 21.78
N LYS A 494 -15.61 -33.85 21.58
CA LYS A 494 -16.25 -34.63 22.65
C LYS A 494 -15.81 -36.09 22.54
N ASP A 495 -15.72 -36.78 23.67
CA ASP A 495 -15.52 -38.22 23.71
C ASP A 495 -16.80 -39.00 23.34
N LYS A 496 -16.73 -40.34 23.39
CA LYS A 496 -17.86 -41.24 23.09
C LYS A 496 -19.02 -41.07 24.09
N ASP A 497 -18.74 -40.59 25.30
CA ASP A 497 -19.69 -40.38 26.39
C ASP A 497 -20.25 -38.93 26.42
N GLY A 498 -19.84 -38.09 25.46
CA GLY A 498 -20.33 -36.73 25.28
C GLY A 498 -19.64 -35.65 26.12
N GLN A 499 -18.58 -35.99 26.87
CA GLN A 499 -17.77 -35.03 27.63
C GLN A 499 -16.76 -34.31 26.74
N PHE A 500 -16.40 -33.08 27.10
CA PHE A 500 -15.45 -32.29 26.32
C PHE A 500 -14.02 -32.79 26.51
N LEU A 501 -13.35 -33.12 25.41
CA LEU A 501 -11.93 -33.42 25.40
C LEU A 501 -11.13 -32.17 25.80
N ARG A 502 -10.13 -32.36 26.66
CA ARG A 502 -9.26 -31.30 27.18
C ARG A 502 -7.80 -31.58 26.82
N ASP A 503 -7.03 -30.52 26.58
CA ASP A 503 -5.59 -30.60 26.37
C ASP A 503 -4.83 -30.85 27.68
N GLU A 504 -3.52 -31.07 27.59
CA GLU A 504 -2.61 -31.27 28.75
C GLU A 504 -2.64 -30.11 29.76
N LYS A 505 -3.16 -28.95 29.36
CA LYS A 505 -3.31 -27.75 30.20
C LYS A 505 -4.76 -27.55 30.70
N GLY A 506 -5.63 -28.55 30.52
CA GLY A 506 -7.02 -28.55 30.97
C GLY A 506 -7.99 -27.73 30.10
N ASN A 507 -7.56 -27.18 28.96
CA ASN A 507 -8.40 -26.38 28.07
C ASN A 507 -9.18 -27.26 27.10
N LYS A 508 -10.43 -26.89 26.79
CA LYS A 508 -11.25 -27.62 25.81
C LYS A 508 -10.56 -27.65 24.45
N ILE A 509 -10.53 -28.81 23.79
CA ILE A 509 -9.90 -28.95 22.47
C ILE A 509 -10.92 -28.56 21.38
N PRO A 510 -10.65 -27.52 20.57
CA PRO A 510 -11.58 -27.11 19.52
C PRO A 510 -11.60 -28.17 18.40
N LYS A 511 -12.78 -28.45 17.84
CA LYS A 511 -12.90 -29.24 16.61
C LYS A 511 -12.28 -28.44 15.48
N VAL A 512 -11.22 -28.98 14.92
CA VAL A 512 -10.49 -28.40 13.78
C VAL A 512 -10.90 -29.17 12.53
N ALA A 513 -11.22 -28.45 11.47
CA ALA A 513 -11.25 -28.99 10.12
C ALA A 513 -9.87 -28.73 9.52
N GLN A 514 -9.14 -29.81 9.27
CA GLN A 514 -7.93 -29.85 8.48
C GLN A 514 -8.32 -30.51 7.17
N GLY A 515 -8.19 -29.78 6.07
CA GLY A 515 -8.45 -30.33 4.73
C GLY A 515 -7.19 -30.24 3.88
N ASP A 516 -7.19 -31.00 2.78
CA ASP A 516 -6.17 -30.97 1.75
C ASP A 516 -6.28 -29.65 0.97
N SER A 517 -5.77 -28.58 1.56
CA SER A 517 -5.87 -27.23 1.02
C SER A 517 -4.50 -26.72 0.62
N ILE A 518 -4.39 -26.26 -0.62
CA ILE A 518 -3.19 -25.60 -1.15
C ILE A 518 -3.43 -24.10 -1.22
N ARG A 519 -2.39 -23.31 -0.95
CA ARG A 519 -2.45 -21.85 -0.88
C ARG A 519 -1.84 -21.19 -2.11
N SER A 520 -2.40 -21.47 -3.29
CA SER A 520 -1.99 -20.88 -4.56
C SER A 520 -3.06 -21.14 -5.65
N GLU A 521 -2.99 -20.44 -6.78
CA GLU A 521 -3.89 -20.66 -7.92
C GLU A 521 -3.51 -21.97 -8.64
N LEU A 522 -4.40 -22.97 -8.60
CA LEU A 522 -4.18 -24.27 -9.27
C LEU A 522 -4.37 -24.16 -10.79
N HIS A 523 -5.36 -23.38 -11.22
CA HIS A 523 -5.69 -23.15 -12.62
C HIS A 523 -6.31 -21.76 -12.79
N GLN A 524 -6.20 -21.20 -13.98
CA GLN A 524 -6.84 -19.93 -14.29
C GLN A 524 -8.38 -20.06 -14.28
N GLN A 525 -9.06 -18.92 -14.13
CA GLN A 525 -10.54 -18.86 -14.07
C GLN A 525 -11.23 -19.17 -15.42
N THR A 526 -10.46 -19.22 -16.51
CA THR A 526 -11.00 -19.42 -17.86
C THR A 526 -11.08 -20.91 -18.19
N TYR A 527 -12.28 -21.40 -18.50
CA TYR A 527 -12.50 -22.77 -18.89
C TYR A 527 -12.54 -22.96 -20.41
N TYR A 528 -11.95 -24.08 -20.84
CA TYR A 528 -11.83 -24.48 -22.22
C TYR A 528 -12.46 -25.85 -22.46
N GLY A 529 -12.95 -26.04 -23.68
CA GLY A 529 -13.36 -27.35 -24.21
C GLY A 529 -12.39 -27.86 -25.27
N LYS A 530 -12.49 -29.14 -25.61
CA LYS A 530 -11.75 -29.77 -26.72
C LYS A 530 -12.67 -30.09 -27.88
N ILE A 531 -12.18 -29.89 -29.09
CA ILE A 531 -12.84 -30.32 -30.33
C ILE A 531 -11.82 -31.05 -31.20
N LYS A 532 -12.18 -32.28 -31.62
CA LYS A 532 -11.47 -33.01 -32.69
C LYS A 532 -11.77 -32.36 -34.03
N ILE A 533 -10.75 -32.25 -34.88
CA ILE A 533 -10.86 -31.60 -36.19
C ILE A 533 -11.14 -32.67 -37.22
N ALA A 534 -12.31 -32.55 -37.85
CA ALA A 534 -12.70 -33.44 -38.93
C ALA A 534 -11.96 -33.06 -40.22
N SER A 535 -11.53 -34.06 -40.98
CA SER A 535 -10.92 -33.90 -42.29
C SER A 535 -11.96 -33.37 -43.27
N LYS A 536 -11.56 -32.40 -44.09
CA LYS A 536 -12.43 -31.73 -45.08
C LYS A 536 -11.78 -31.65 -46.44
N ASP A 537 -12.58 -31.71 -47.49
CA ASP A 537 -12.16 -31.37 -48.85
C ASP A 537 -12.01 -29.85 -49.04
N ASP A 538 -11.48 -29.42 -50.20
CA ASP A 538 -11.28 -28.00 -50.55
C ASP A 538 -12.59 -27.19 -50.56
N ASN A 539 -13.74 -27.86 -50.65
CA ASN A 539 -15.08 -27.27 -50.62
C ASN A 539 -15.73 -27.31 -49.22
N GLY A 540 -15.01 -27.80 -48.19
CA GLY A 540 -15.45 -27.85 -46.80
C GLY A 540 -16.37 -29.02 -46.43
N ARG A 541 -16.58 -30.01 -47.31
CA ARG A 541 -17.32 -31.25 -47.02
C ARG A 541 -16.46 -32.20 -46.19
N LEU A 542 -17.09 -32.87 -45.23
CA LEU A 542 -16.42 -33.79 -44.32
C LEU A 542 -16.08 -35.09 -45.05
N TYR A 543 -14.83 -35.55 -44.93
CA TYR A 543 -14.48 -36.91 -45.31
C TYR A 543 -15.13 -37.92 -44.35
N ARG A 544 -15.65 -39.00 -44.91
CA ARG A 544 -16.25 -40.10 -44.17
C ARG A 544 -15.62 -41.42 -44.61
N ASP A 545 -15.54 -42.37 -43.70
CA ASP A 545 -15.17 -43.75 -44.02
C ASP A 545 -16.33 -44.50 -44.69
N ASP A 546 -16.07 -45.73 -45.12
CA ASP A 546 -17.03 -46.59 -45.83
C ASP A 546 -18.27 -46.94 -44.98
N GLU A 547 -18.17 -46.79 -43.66
CA GLU A 547 -19.27 -46.96 -42.70
C GLU A 547 -20.03 -45.65 -42.43
N GLY A 548 -19.62 -44.54 -43.06
CA GLY A 548 -20.26 -43.23 -42.93
C GLY A 548 -19.83 -42.41 -41.71
N ASN A 549 -18.83 -42.85 -40.95
CA ASN A 549 -18.26 -42.12 -39.82
C ASN A 549 -17.30 -41.03 -40.31
N ILE A 550 -17.24 -39.92 -39.57
CA ILE A 550 -16.39 -38.77 -39.92
C ILE A 550 -14.92 -39.12 -39.67
N ILE A 551 -14.07 -38.92 -40.69
CA ILE A 551 -12.61 -39.03 -40.59
C ILE A 551 -12.06 -37.76 -39.93
N TYR A 552 -11.13 -37.91 -38.99
CA TYR A 552 -10.47 -36.80 -38.31
C TYR A 552 -9.03 -36.61 -38.81
N ASN A 553 -8.58 -35.37 -38.84
CA ASN A 553 -7.19 -35.02 -39.16
C ASN A 553 -6.25 -35.75 -38.19
N GLN A 554 -5.11 -36.23 -38.67
CA GLN A 554 -4.09 -36.87 -37.85
C GLN A 554 -2.83 -36.00 -37.78
N VAL A 555 -2.25 -35.86 -36.58
CA VAL A 555 -0.92 -35.27 -36.36
C VAL A 555 -0.15 -36.26 -35.48
N ASP A 556 1.01 -36.72 -35.94
CA ASP A 556 1.83 -37.73 -35.25
C ASP A 556 1.08 -39.03 -34.87
N GLY A 557 0.15 -39.47 -35.74
CA GLY A 557 -0.64 -40.69 -35.55
C GLY A 557 -1.78 -40.57 -34.51
N LYS A 558 -2.15 -39.35 -34.13
CA LYS A 558 -3.29 -39.07 -33.23
C LYS A 558 -4.22 -38.02 -33.82
N ASP A 559 -5.52 -38.12 -33.50
CA ASP A 559 -6.51 -37.13 -33.91
C ASP A 559 -6.10 -35.70 -33.53
N GLU A 560 -6.13 -34.78 -34.49
CA GLU A 560 -5.87 -33.36 -34.30
C GLU A 560 -6.99 -32.78 -33.40
N ILE A 561 -6.60 -32.27 -32.22
CA ILE A 561 -7.50 -31.65 -31.27
C ILE A 561 -7.10 -30.18 -31.11
N LYS A 562 -8.09 -29.28 -31.05
CA LYS A 562 -7.90 -27.87 -30.70
C LYS A 562 -8.79 -27.46 -29.54
N MET A 563 -8.32 -26.47 -28.80
CA MET A 563 -9.01 -25.91 -27.63
C MET A 563 -9.98 -24.79 -28.04
N VAL A 564 -11.15 -24.75 -27.41
CA VAL A 564 -12.22 -23.80 -27.71
C VAL A 564 -12.76 -23.10 -26.46
N ILE A 565 -13.21 -21.88 -26.64
CA ILE A 565 -13.85 -21.04 -25.62
C ILE A 565 -15.15 -20.44 -26.17
N ARG A 566 -16.13 -20.13 -25.30
CA ARG A 566 -17.29 -19.33 -25.68
C ARG A 566 -17.03 -17.86 -25.33
N VAL A 567 -16.96 -17.00 -26.34
CA VAL A 567 -16.72 -15.56 -26.17
C VAL A 567 -18.02 -14.80 -26.39
N ASN A 568 -18.29 -13.80 -25.55
CA ASN A 568 -19.41 -12.89 -25.76
C ASN A 568 -19.08 -11.94 -26.91
N VAL A 569 -19.99 -11.80 -27.86
CA VAL A 569 -19.78 -10.95 -29.06
C VAL A 569 -19.59 -9.47 -28.71
N SER A 570 -20.07 -9.02 -27.54
CA SER A 570 -19.92 -7.64 -27.06
C SER A 570 -18.61 -7.36 -26.34
N GLU A 571 -17.78 -8.37 -26.05
CA GLU A 571 -16.50 -8.19 -25.36
C GLU A 571 -15.41 -7.73 -26.33
N SER A 572 -14.50 -6.87 -25.86
CA SER A 572 -13.36 -6.36 -26.65
C SER A 572 -12.40 -7.44 -27.16
N LYS A 573 -12.43 -8.64 -26.55
CA LYS A 573 -11.62 -9.79 -26.94
C LYS A 573 -12.23 -10.60 -28.10
N PHE A 574 -13.46 -10.29 -28.52
CA PHE A 574 -14.09 -10.99 -29.61
C PHE A 574 -13.41 -10.66 -30.94
N ASN A 575 -12.87 -11.69 -31.60
CA ASN A 575 -12.34 -11.59 -32.95
C ASN A 575 -13.07 -12.62 -33.85
N PRO A 576 -13.80 -12.18 -34.89
CA PRO A 576 -14.49 -13.05 -35.83
C PRO A 576 -13.57 -14.07 -36.51
N ASP A 577 -12.28 -13.78 -36.67
CA ASP A 577 -11.33 -14.71 -37.30
C ASP A 577 -11.14 -16.02 -36.55
N ASN A 578 -11.37 -15.99 -35.25
CA ASN A 578 -11.17 -17.15 -34.38
C ASN A 578 -12.42 -18.02 -34.28
N ILE A 579 -13.53 -17.69 -34.95
CA ILE A 579 -14.76 -18.51 -34.89
C ILE A 579 -14.47 -19.90 -35.47
N VAL A 580 -14.95 -20.93 -34.77
CA VAL A 580 -14.70 -22.34 -35.13
C VAL A 580 -15.38 -22.74 -36.42
N ASP A 581 -16.63 -22.29 -36.60
CA ASP A 581 -17.46 -22.61 -37.75
C ASP A 581 -17.19 -21.63 -38.90
N SER A 582 -16.80 -22.16 -40.07
CA SER A 582 -16.38 -21.36 -41.23
C SER A 582 -17.52 -20.60 -41.89
N THR A 583 -18.71 -21.20 -42.00
CA THR A 583 -19.86 -20.53 -42.62
C THR A 583 -20.39 -19.45 -41.70
N LEU A 584 -20.49 -19.73 -40.39
CA LEU A 584 -20.90 -18.75 -39.39
C LEU A 584 -19.90 -17.59 -39.29
N LYS A 585 -18.59 -17.89 -39.43
CA LYS A 585 -17.52 -16.87 -39.48
C LYS A 585 -17.74 -15.89 -40.62
N GLU A 586 -17.98 -16.39 -41.83
CA GLU A 586 -18.25 -15.54 -43.01
C GLU A 586 -19.54 -14.74 -42.85
N HIS A 587 -20.61 -15.37 -42.35
CA HIS A 587 -21.88 -14.73 -42.10
C HIS A 587 -21.75 -13.54 -41.12
N ILE A 588 -21.06 -13.74 -40.00
CA ILE A 588 -20.81 -12.69 -39.01
C ILE A 588 -19.89 -11.61 -39.56
N LYS A 589 -18.84 -11.97 -40.32
CA LYS A 589 -17.97 -10.98 -40.98
C LYS A 589 -18.73 -10.09 -41.94
N ASN A 590 -19.67 -10.64 -42.71
CA ASN A 590 -20.49 -9.85 -43.63
C ASN A 590 -21.42 -8.89 -42.87
N GLN A 591 -22.03 -9.33 -41.76
CA GLN A 591 -22.82 -8.44 -40.90
C GLN A 591 -21.99 -7.30 -40.29
N ILE A 592 -20.75 -7.58 -39.88
CA ILE A 592 -19.82 -6.57 -39.34
C ILE A 592 -19.37 -5.58 -40.44
N LYS A 593 -19.14 -6.05 -41.67
CA LYS A 593 -18.85 -5.18 -42.83
C LYS A 593 -19.99 -4.19 -43.10
N ILE A 594 -21.23 -4.60 -42.85
CA ILE A 594 -22.44 -3.76 -42.97
C ILE A 594 -22.61 -2.83 -41.73
N LYS A 595 -21.60 -2.72 -40.86
CA LYS A 595 -21.56 -1.87 -39.66
C LYS A 595 -22.67 -2.16 -38.62
N LYS A 596 -23.21 -3.39 -38.59
CA LYS A 596 -24.11 -3.80 -37.49
C LYS A 596 -23.37 -3.77 -36.16
N LYS A 597 -24.05 -3.32 -35.10
CA LYS A 597 -23.47 -3.35 -33.74
C LYS A 597 -23.32 -4.79 -33.27
N ALA A 598 -22.33 -5.07 -32.42
CA ALA A 598 -22.11 -6.39 -31.85
C ALA A 598 -23.34 -6.96 -31.11
N THR A 599 -24.18 -6.08 -30.56
CA THR A 599 -25.45 -6.43 -29.89
C THR A 599 -26.58 -6.79 -30.85
N GLU A 600 -26.39 -6.71 -32.17
CA GLU A 600 -27.41 -6.92 -33.20
C GLU A 600 -27.03 -8.05 -34.17
N LEU A 601 -25.94 -8.77 -33.88
CA LEU A 601 -25.53 -9.92 -34.67
C LEU A 601 -26.57 -11.04 -34.54
N VAL A 602 -26.98 -11.58 -35.69
CA VAL A 602 -27.95 -12.67 -35.79
C VAL A 602 -27.34 -13.93 -36.42
N ASP A 603 -27.93 -15.09 -36.15
CA ASP A 603 -27.60 -16.33 -36.85
C ASP A 603 -28.35 -16.43 -38.20
N PHE A 604 -28.15 -17.55 -38.90
CA PHE A 604 -28.80 -17.83 -40.19
C PHE A 604 -30.33 -17.85 -40.13
N GLN A 605 -30.91 -17.99 -38.93
CA GLN A 605 -32.36 -18.02 -38.69
C GLN A 605 -32.89 -16.69 -38.15
N GLY A 606 -32.04 -15.66 -38.03
CA GLY A 606 -32.43 -14.35 -37.51
C GLY A 606 -32.41 -14.24 -35.99
N ASN A 607 -31.97 -15.26 -35.25
CA ASN A 607 -31.89 -15.20 -33.80
C ASN A 607 -30.65 -14.45 -33.32
N LYS A 608 -30.80 -13.66 -32.26
CA LYS A 608 -29.71 -12.84 -31.70
C LYS A 608 -28.60 -13.70 -31.10
N ILE A 609 -27.38 -13.51 -31.59
CA ILE A 609 -26.17 -14.17 -31.11
C ILE A 609 -25.62 -13.41 -29.90
N ARG A 610 -25.51 -14.10 -28.75
CA ARG A 610 -24.85 -13.56 -27.56
C ARG A 610 -23.43 -14.07 -27.38
N ARG A 611 -23.19 -15.35 -27.66
CA ARG A 611 -21.89 -15.99 -27.47
C ARG A 611 -21.58 -16.89 -28.65
N VAL A 612 -20.34 -16.84 -29.12
CA VAL A 612 -19.85 -17.69 -30.22
C VAL A 612 -18.70 -18.54 -29.72
N ARG A 613 -18.58 -19.75 -30.26
CA ARG A 613 -17.45 -20.62 -29.98
C ARG A 613 -16.26 -20.21 -30.84
N CYS A 614 -15.16 -19.88 -30.19
CA CYS A 614 -13.92 -19.47 -30.84
C CYS A 614 -12.76 -20.40 -30.45
N TRP A 615 -11.79 -20.54 -31.35
CA TRP A 615 -10.49 -21.13 -31.07
C TRP A 615 -9.73 -20.27 -30.07
N VAL A 616 -9.03 -20.92 -29.15
CA VAL A 616 -8.17 -20.22 -28.18
C VAL A 616 -6.83 -19.90 -28.84
N LYS A 617 -6.56 -18.62 -29.06
CA LYS A 617 -5.29 -18.15 -29.65
C LYS A 617 -4.16 -18.23 -28.62
N SER A 618 -3.00 -18.76 -29.02
CA SER A 618 -1.79 -18.82 -28.19
C SER A 618 -0.56 -18.49 -29.04
N GLY A 619 0.10 -17.37 -28.75
CA GLY A 619 1.23 -16.87 -29.56
C GLY A 619 0.86 -16.65 -31.03
N ARG A 620 1.68 -17.20 -31.94
CA ARG A 620 1.43 -17.17 -33.40
C ARG A 620 0.39 -18.20 -33.87
N GLY A 621 -0.13 -19.06 -32.99
CA GLY A 621 -1.03 -20.16 -33.34
C GLY A 621 -2.19 -20.33 -32.37
N TYR A 622 -2.64 -21.57 -32.19
CA TYR A 622 -3.71 -21.96 -31.29
C TYR A 622 -3.18 -22.75 -30.09
N MET A 623 -3.91 -22.70 -28.99
CA MET A 623 -3.53 -23.38 -27.75
C MET A 623 -3.50 -24.91 -27.93
N ASN A 624 -2.38 -25.50 -27.52
CA ASN A 624 -2.15 -26.95 -27.60
C ASN A 624 -2.89 -27.67 -26.45
N PRO A 625 -3.72 -28.70 -26.74
CA PRO A 625 -4.40 -29.52 -25.74
C PRO A 625 -3.52 -30.25 -24.73
N HIS A 626 -2.21 -30.36 -24.96
CA HIS A 626 -1.25 -31.03 -24.08
C HIS A 626 -0.80 -30.15 -22.90
N ASN A 627 -0.97 -28.84 -22.99
CA ASN A 627 -0.49 -27.88 -21.98
C ASN A 627 -1.58 -27.37 -21.03
N VAL A 628 -2.78 -27.97 -21.07
CA VAL A 628 -3.93 -27.57 -20.24
C VAL A 628 -4.19 -28.56 -19.11
N THR A 629 -4.58 -28.02 -17.97
CA THR A 629 -4.92 -28.79 -16.78
C THR A 629 -6.37 -29.28 -16.84
N VAL A 630 -6.59 -30.56 -16.52
CA VAL A 630 -7.93 -31.14 -16.36
C VAL A 630 -8.46 -30.72 -14.99
N VAL A 631 -9.49 -29.89 -14.96
CA VAL A 631 -10.05 -29.36 -13.72
C VAL A 631 -10.99 -30.38 -13.08
N LYS A 632 -11.95 -30.88 -13.87
CA LYS A 632 -12.94 -31.88 -13.43
C LYS A 632 -13.66 -32.53 -14.61
N GLU A 633 -14.30 -33.65 -14.34
CA GLU A 633 -15.25 -34.26 -15.25
C GLU A 633 -16.58 -33.48 -15.27
N GLN A 634 -17.26 -33.48 -16.42
CA GLN A 634 -18.60 -32.90 -16.56
C GLN A 634 -19.65 -33.82 -15.95
N VAL A 635 -20.65 -33.22 -15.30
CA VAL A 635 -21.79 -33.93 -14.72
C VAL A 635 -22.59 -34.67 -15.80
N TYR A 636 -22.77 -34.02 -16.96
CA TYR A 636 -23.46 -34.59 -18.11
C TYR A 636 -22.42 -35.06 -19.14
N LYS A 637 -22.19 -36.37 -19.20
CA LYS A 637 -21.23 -36.96 -20.12
C LYS A 637 -21.79 -36.97 -21.54
N SER A 638 -20.97 -36.57 -22.49
CA SER A 638 -21.20 -36.77 -23.91
C SER A 638 -20.78 -38.19 -24.30
N ALA A 639 -21.39 -38.74 -25.36
CA ALA A 639 -20.88 -39.93 -26.04
C ALA A 639 -19.47 -39.76 -26.61
N LYS A 640 -18.95 -38.52 -26.66
CA LYS A 640 -17.60 -38.20 -27.13
C LYS A 640 -16.69 -37.92 -25.93
N ASP A 641 -15.80 -38.85 -25.62
CA ASP A 641 -14.92 -38.79 -24.42
C ASP A 641 -14.14 -37.48 -24.28
N TYR A 642 -13.64 -36.94 -25.39
CA TYR A 642 -12.87 -35.69 -25.38
C TYR A 642 -13.68 -34.47 -24.90
N LYS A 643 -15.01 -34.55 -24.82
CA LYS A 643 -15.90 -33.50 -24.31
C LYS A 643 -16.25 -33.66 -22.83
N ASN A 644 -15.89 -34.78 -22.21
CA ASN A 644 -16.34 -35.12 -20.86
C ASN A 644 -15.57 -34.39 -19.75
N PHE A 645 -14.57 -33.60 -20.10
CA PHE A 645 -13.74 -32.87 -19.13
C PHE A 645 -13.79 -31.37 -19.35
N ILE A 646 -13.59 -30.63 -18.26
CA ILE A 646 -13.35 -29.19 -18.26
C ILE A 646 -11.85 -28.96 -18.13
N TYR A 647 -11.31 -28.13 -19.01
CA TYR A 647 -9.90 -27.79 -19.05
C TYR A 647 -9.69 -26.33 -18.67
N ALA A 648 -8.53 -26.01 -18.11
CA ALA A 648 -8.10 -24.64 -17.85
C ALA A 648 -6.58 -24.54 -18.04
N ASP A 649 -6.07 -23.33 -18.25
CA ASP A 649 -4.63 -23.10 -18.19
C ASP A 649 -4.16 -23.35 -16.76
N SER A 650 -2.98 -23.95 -16.63
CA SER A 650 -2.32 -24.11 -15.33
C SER A 650 -2.17 -22.74 -14.66
N GLY A 651 -2.35 -22.73 -13.33
CA GLY A 651 -2.26 -21.51 -12.54
C GLY A 651 -0.81 -21.11 -12.31
N ASP A 652 -0.46 -20.81 -11.07
CA ASP A 652 0.88 -20.34 -10.75
C ASP A 652 1.93 -21.44 -10.87
N ASN A 653 3.08 -21.06 -11.42
CA ASN A 653 4.29 -21.87 -11.42
C ASN A 653 4.89 -21.89 -10.03
N TYR A 654 5.13 -23.08 -9.49
CA TYR A 654 5.59 -23.23 -8.12
C TYR A 654 7.12 -23.16 -8.04
N MET A 655 7.83 -23.97 -8.82
CA MET A 655 9.30 -24.02 -8.82
C MET A 655 9.87 -24.47 -10.16
N PHE A 656 11.07 -24.00 -10.51
CA PHE A 656 11.80 -24.39 -11.73
C PHE A 656 13.09 -25.13 -11.35
N GLY A 657 13.27 -26.35 -11.84
CA GLY A 657 14.48 -27.15 -11.64
C GLY A 657 15.43 -26.98 -12.80
N LEU A 658 16.69 -26.66 -12.51
CA LEU A 658 17.77 -26.60 -13.48
C LEU A 658 18.46 -27.97 -13.54
N TYR A 659 18.47 -28.57 -14.71
CA TYR A 659 19.07 -29.88 -14.99
C TYR A 659 20.31 -29.73 -15.86
N GLU A 660 21.34 -30.53 -15.59
CA GLU A 660 22.59 -30.53 -16.34
C GLU A 660 23.05 -31.95 -16.70
N ASN A 661 23.57 -32.09 -17.92
CA ASN A 661 24.38 -33.22 -18.34
C ASN A 661 25.58 -32.77 -19.17
N ASP A 662 26.38 -33.73 -19.63
CA ASP A 662 27.55 -33.52 -20.50
C ASP A 662 27.25 -32.79 -21.82
N LYS A 663 25.98 -32.75 -22.26
CA LYS A 663 25.55 -32.13 -23.53
C LYS A 663 24.87 -30.77 -23.35
N GLY A 664 24.56 -30.36 -22.13
CA GLY A 664 23.99 -29.05 -21.83
C GLY A 664 23.04 -29.02 -20.62
N ARG A 665 22.27 -27.94 -20.55
CA ARG A 665 21.35 -27.65 -19.44
C ARG A 665 19.92 -27.44 -19.94
N GLU A 666 18.96 -27.76 -19.09
CA GLU A 666 17.53 -27.53 -19.35
C GLU A 666 16.79 -27.13 -18.08
N ILE A 667 15.69 -26.38 -18.23
CA ILE A 667 14.83 -25.97 -17.13
C ILE A 667 13.53 -26.73 -17.22
N VAL A 668 13.17 -27.40 -16.14
CA VAL A 668 11.92 -28.12 -15.99
C VAL A 668 11.07 -27.41 -14.95
N SER A 669 9.83 -27.09 -15.30
CA SER A 669 8.89 -26.41 -14.42
C SER A 669 8.01 -27.39 -13.66
N ILE A 670 7.60 -27.05 -12.44
CA ILE A 670 6.51 -27.67 -11.70
C ILE A 670 5.49 -26.59 -11.39
N ASN A 671 4.25 -26.76 -11.84
CA ASN A 671 3.16 -25.86 -11.47
C ASN A 671 2.48 -26.31 -10.16
N THR A 672 1.71 -25.41 -9.55
CA THR A 672 1.05 -25.68 -8.26
C THR A 672 0.12 -26.89 -8.34
N TYR A 673 -0.59 -27.09 -9.45
CA TYR A 673 -1.50 -28.22 -9.63
C TYR A 673 -0.77 -29.57 -9.74
N GLU A 674 0.36 -29.63 -10.44
CA GLU A 674 1.23 -30.81 -10.50
C GLU A 674 1.77 -31.16 -9.11
N ALA A 675 2.24 -30.16 -8.36
CA ALA A 675 2.67 -30.35 -6.98
C ALA A 675 1.53 -30.88 -6.10
N ALA A 676 0.32 -30.34 -6.25
CA ALA A 676 -0.88 -30.77 -5.53
C ALA A 676 -1.18 -32.25 -5.72
N ARG A 677 -1.26 -32.69 -6.98
CA ARG A 677 -1.57 -34.08 -7.34
C ARG A 677 -0.50 -35.06 -6.88
N HIS A 678 0.75 -34.62 -6.85
CA HIS A 678 1.81 -35.48 -6.36
C HIS A 678 1.70 -35.67 -4.85
N ILE A 679 1.48 -34.58 -4.11
CA ILE A 679 1.31 -34.61 -2.65
C ILE A 679 0.10 -35.43 -2.22
N GLU A 680 -1.00 -35.37 -2.97
CA GLU A 680 -2.17 -36.24 -2.73
C GLU A 680 -1.80 -37.74 -2.74
N LYS A 681 -0.82 -38.14 -3.55
CA LYS A 681 -0.40 -39.54 -3.68
C LYS A 681 0.63 -39.97 -2.65
N ILE A 682 1.59 -39.09 -2.33
CA ILE A 682 2.78 -39.46 -1.53
C ILE A 682 2.88 -38.76 -0.17
N GLY A 683 1.98 -37.82 0.14
CA GLY A 683 2.11 -36.93 1.28
C GLY A 683 3.01 -35.71 1.01
N ILE A 684 3.19 -34.86 2.01
CA ILE A 684 4.07 -33.68 1.90
C ILE A 684 5.52 -34.16 1.96
N PRO A 685 6.34 -33.93 0.92
CA PRO A 685 7.72 -34.42 0.90
C PRO A 685 8.62 -33.63 1.86
N ASP A 686 9.62 -34.31 2.43
CA ASP A 686 10.62 -33.70 3.32
C ASP A 686 11.52 -32.71 2.57
N THR A 687 11.79 -32.98 1.29
CA THR A 687 12.58 -32.08 0.45
C THR A 687 11.87 -31.73 -0.86
N LYS A 688 11.98 -30.47 -1.28
CA LYS A 688 11.37 -29.99 -2.54
C LYS A 688 11.90 -30.69 -3.78
N LYS A 689 13.11 -31.27 -3.72
CA LYS A 689 13.70 -32.08 -4.80
C LYS A 689 12.83 -33.29 -5.15
N GLU A 690 12.09 -33.85 -4.21
CA GLU A 690 11.25 -35.03 -4.44
C GLU A 690 10.09 -34.74 -5.39
N LEU A 691 9.58 -33.51 -5.40
CA LEU A 691 8.50 -33.11 -6.32
C LEU A 691 8.92 -33.23 -7.79
N PHE A 692 10.23 -33.20 -8.09
CA PHE A 692 10.74 -33.42 -9.43
C PHE A 692 10.90 -34.88 -9.83
N ARG A 693 10.86 -35.83 -8.88
CA ARG A 693 10.92 -37.28 -9.20
C ARG A 693 9.78 -37.70 -10.12
N GLN A 694 8.62 -37.05 -10.03
CA GLN A 694 7.48 -37.33 -10.91
C GLN A 694 7.76 -37.05 -12.40
N LYS A 695 8.79 -36.25 -12.72
CA LYS A 695 9.19 -35.91 -14.09
C LYS A 695 10.44 -36.65 -14.53
N ALA A 696 11.05 -37.46 -13.66
CA ALA A 696 12.25 -38.23 -13.97
C ALA A 696 11.91 -39.50 -14.81
N PRO A 697 12.82 -39.95 -15.70
CA PRO A 697 14.11 -39.36 -16.01
C PRO A 697 13.95 -38.13 -16.93
N ILE A 698 14.70 -37.07 -16.63
CA ILE A 698 14.75 -35.86 -17.48
C ILE A 698 15.94 -36.02 -18.42
N VAL A 699 15.67 -35.88 -19.71
CA VAL A 699 16.63 -36.16 -20.77
C VAL A 699 16.93 -34.89 -21.54
N VAL A 700 18.19 -34.43 -21.48
CA VAL A 700 18.67 -33.28 -22.26
C VAL A 700 19.46 -33.82 -23.45
N LYS A 701 19.02 -33.54 -24.68
CA LYS A 701 19.68 -34.00 -25.92
C LYS A 701 19.99 -35.52 -25.94
N LYS A 702 18.98 -36.33 -25.58
CA LYS A 702 19.03 -37.82 -25.54
C LYS A 702 19.96 -38.43 -24.48
N LYS A 703 20.46 -37.66 -23.50
CA LYS A 703 21.17 -38.18 -22.32
C LYS A 703 20.46 -37.74 -21.03
N GLU A 704 20.47 -38.59 -20.02
CA GLU A 704 19.89 -38.27 -18.72
C GLU A 704 20.63 -37.10 -18.07
N ALA A 705 19.87 -36.20 -17.44
CA ALA A 705 20.40 -35.01 -16.77
C ALA A 705 20.09 -35.03 -15.28
N LYS A 706 20.99 -34.45 -14.49
CA LYS A 706 20.90 -34.38 -13.03
C LYS A 706 20.40 -33.00 -12.60
N LEU A 707 19.55 -32.96 -11.58
CA LEU A 707 19.06 -31.72 -10.97
C LEU A 707 20.22 -31.02 -10.24
N ILE A 708 20.59 -29.82 -10.69
CA ILE A 708 21.67 -29.02 -10.09
C ILE A 708 21.15 -27.93 -9.14
N HIS A 709 19.98 -27.36 -9.41
CA HIS A 709 19.41 -26.28 -8.59
C HIS A 709 17.89 -26.18 -8.73
N ILE A 710 17.23 -25.66 -7.69
CA ILE A 710 15.79 -25.32 -7.71
C ILE A 710 15.64 -23.82 -7.54
N PHE A 711 15.04 -23.18 -8.53
CA PHE A 711 14.68 -21.77 -8.50
C PHE A 711 13.30 -21.55 -7.88
N GLU A 712 13.25 -20.61 -6.95
CA GLU A 712 12.05 -20.21 -6.23
C GLU A 712 11.84 -18.69 -6.33
N VAL A 713 10.59 -18.26 -6.17
CA VAL A 713 10.27 -16.82 -6.10
C VAL A 713 10.90 -16.23 -4.84
N GLY A 714 11.60 -15.10 -5.01
CA GLY A 714 12.28 -14.38 -3.93
C GLY A 714 13.77 -14.73 -3.75
N GLN A 715 14.28 -15.76 -4.41
CA GLN A 715 15.70 -16.09 -4.39
C GLN A 715 16.52 -14.99 -5.07
N LYS A 716 17.59 -14.53 -4.41
CA LYS A 716 18.49 -13.50 -4.94
C LYS A 716 19.57 -14.09 -5.85
N VAL A 717 20.02 -13.28 -6.78
CA VAL A 717 21.11 -13.58 -7.72
C VAL A 717 21.97 -12.35 -7.92
N ILE A 718 23.27 -12.55 -8.12
CA ILE A 718 24.22 -11.48 -8.45
C ILE A 718 24.79 -11.78 -9.84
N PHE A 719 24.54 -10.87 -10.79
CA PHE A 719 24.98 -11.03 -12.18
C PHE A 719 26.47 -10.72 -12.37
N TYR A 720 27.08 -11.43 -13.33
CA TYR A 720 28.46 -11.24 -13.75
C TYR A 720 28.60 -11.36 -15.27
N ASN A 721 29.57 -10.68 -15.87
CA ASN A 721 30.01 -10.82 -17.25
C ASN A 721 31.07 -11.92 -17.40
N THR A 722 32.04 -11.96 -16.48
CA THR A 722 33.11 -12.97 -16.44
C THR A 722 33.21 -13.59 -15.04
N LEU A 723 33.81 -14.78 -14.92
CA LEU A 723 33.96 -15.43 -13.61
C LEU A 723 35.05 -14.77 -12.76
N ASP A 724 36.05 -14.15 -13.38
CA ASP A 724 37.21 -13.58 -12.68
C ASP A 724 36.85 -12.31 -11.89
N GLU A 725 35.92 -11.49 -12.40
CA GLU A 725 35.47 -10.26 -11.71
C GLU A 725 34.71 -10.53 -10.40
N LEU A 726 34.25 -11.76 -10.14
CA LEU A 726 33.51 -12.08 -8.91
C LEU A 726 34.35 -11.79 -7.65
N LYS A 727 35.68 -11.95 -7.74
CA LYS A 727 36.61 -11.65 -6.64
C LYS A 727 36.78 -10.15 -6.39
N ASP A 728 36.69 -9.35 -7.45
CA ASP A 728 36.79 -7.90 -7.35
C ASP A 728 35.49 -7.30 -6.79
N ILE A 729 34.34 -7.90 -7.15
CA ILE A 729 33.01 -7.45 -6.74
C ILE A 729 32.69 -7.79 -5.28
N GLU A 730 33.26 -8.88 -4.74
CA GLU A 730 32.99 -9.34 -3.37
C GLU A 730 33.20 -8.26 -2.30
N ASN A 731 34.17 -7.36 -2.52
CA ASN A 731 34.51 -6.29 -1.59
C ASN A 731 33.88 -4.93 -1.93
N ASP A 732 33.22 -4.80 -3.08
CA ASP A 732 32.59 -3.54 -3.53
C ASP A 732 31.07 -3.64 -3.49
N ILE A 733 30.48 -3.08 -2.42
CA ILE A 733 29.04 -3.06 -2.20
C ILE A 733 28.30 -2.30 -3.30
N SER A 734 28.89 -1.24 -3.87
CA SER A 734 28.28 -0.47 -4.95
C SER A 734 28.16 -1.33 -6.21
N GLU A 735 29.20 -2.12 -6.54
CA GLU A 735 29.15 -3.05 -7.66
C GLU A 735 28.15 -4.19 -7.42
N ILE A 736 28.12 -4.78 -6.22
CA ILE A 736 27.10 -5.77 -5.85
C ILE A 736 25.70 -5.17 -6.03
N SER A 737 25.48 -3.92 -5.60
CA SER A 737 24.19 -3.25 -5.67
C SER A 737 23.70 -3.11 -7.11
N LYS A 738 24.58 -2.82 -8.09
CA LYS A 738 24.21 -2.72 -9.52
C LYS A 738 23.81 -4.09 -10.11
N ARG A 739 24.35 -5.18 -9.56
CA ARG A 739 24.26 -6.55 -10.08
C ARG A 739 23.25 -7.43 -9.34
N LEU A 740 22.69 -6.94 -8.23
CA LEU A 740 21.79 -7.70 -7.36
C LEU A 740 20.33 -7.67 -7.84
N TYR A 741 19.81 -8.86 -8.14
CA TYR A 741 18.43 -9.08 -8.56
C TYR A 741 17.79 -10.17 -7.70
N PHE A 742 16.47 -10.27 -7.74
CA PHE A 742 15.75 -11.42 -7.19
C PHE A 742 14.72 -11.97 -8.18
N VAL A 743 14.41 -13.25 -8.05
CA VAL A 743 13.38 -13.92 -8.87
C VAL A 743 12.02 -13.36 -8.48
N LYS A 744 11.45 -12.47 -9.31
CA LYS A 744 10.12 -11.90 -9.09
C LYS A 744 9.02 -12.89 -9.44
N ARG A 745 9.17 -13.60 -10.56
CA ARG A 745 8.15 -14.53 -11.07
C ARG A 745 8.75 -15.61 -11.94
N LEU A 746 8.30 -16.84 -11.75
CA LEU A 746 8.50 -17.95 -12.67
C LEU A 746 7.49 -17.81 -13.81
N HIS A 747 7.89 -17.18 -14.92
CA HIS A 747 6.94 -16.57 -15.87
C HIS A 747 6.24 -17.58 -16.80
N GLN A 748 7.00 -18.23 -17.70
CA GLN A 748 6.43 -19.12 -18.72
C GLN A 748 7.00 -20.52 -18.58
N ALA A 749 6.19 -21.45 -18.07
CA ALA A 749 6.55 -22.85 -17.86
C ALA A 749 7.01 -23.56 -19.14
N SER A 750 6.36 -23.26 -20.28
CA SER A 750 6.65 -23.89 -21.58
C SER A 750 8.04 -23.53 -22.12
N VAL A 751 8.52 -22.32 -21.83
CA VAL A 751 9.82 -21.83 -22.29
C VAL A 751 10.89 -22.00 -21.22
N GLY A 752 10.50 -21.89 -19.94
CA GLY A 752 11.41 -21.84 -18.79
C GLY A 752 11.91 -20.42 -18.48
N ASN A 753 11.22 -19.39 -18.95
CA ASN A 753 11.62 -17.99 -18.72
C ASN A 753 11.31 -17.56 -17.28
N MET A 754 12.26 -16.86 -16.68
CA MET A 754 12.16 -16.28 -15.34
C MET A 754 12.27 -14.77 -15.41
N LEU A 755 11.43 -14.09 -14.64
CA LEU A 755 11.45 -12.64 -14.50
C LEU A 755 12.21 -12.27 -13.23
N PHE A 756 13.32 -11.58 -13.40
CA PHE A 756 14.14 -11.01 -12.35
C PHE A 756 13.80 -9.52 -12.19
N GLN A 757 13.84 -9.03 -10.96
CA GLN A 757 13.67 -7.61 -10.63
C GLN A 757 14.90 -7.11 -9.87
N HIS A 758 15.39 -5.94 -10.25
CA HIS A 758 16.52 -5.30 -9.57
C HIS A 758 16.13 -4.96 -8.12
N HIS A 759 17.04 -5.16 -7.16
CA HIS A 759 16.70 -5.02 -5.73
C HIS A 759 16.24 -3.60 -5.34
N LEU A 760 16.76 -2.56 -6.01
CA LEU A 760 16.31 -1.18 -5.81
C LEU A 760 15.00 -0.83 -6.50
N GLU A 761 14.49 -1.62 -7.46
CA GLU A 761 13.33 -1.20 -8.26
C GLU A 761 12.04 -1.22 -7.44
N ALA A 762 11.40 -0.06 -7.23
CA ALA A 762 10.20 0.09 -6.43
C ALA A 762 8.93 0.44 -7.24
N ARG A 763 9.06 0.75 -8.54
CA ARG A 763 7.95 1.21 -9.37
C ARG A 763 6.95 0.09 -9.67
N SER A 764 5.68 0.50 -9.75
CA SER A 764 4.58 -0.34 -10.21
C SER A 764 4.65 -0.64 -11.71
N ASP A 765 3.88 -1.63 -12.18
CA ASP A 765 3.80 -1.99 -13.60
C ASP A 765 3.36 -0.81 -14.47
N ASP A 766 2.45 0.04 -13.97
CA ASP A 766 1.94 1.20 -14.70
C ASP A 766 3.00 2.32 -14.80
N GLU A 767 3.74 2.55 -13.72
CA GLU A 767 4.85 3.51 -13.68
C GLU A 767 6.00 3.07 -14.59
N LEU A 768 6.33 1.77 -14.60
CA LEU A 768 7.34 1.22 -15.52
C LEU A 768 6.90 1.35 -16.98
N THR A 769 5.61 1.18 -17.27
CA THR A 769 5.07 1.36 -18.63
C THR A 769 5.20 2.82 -19.09
N LYS A 770 5.06 3.78 -18.17
CA LYS A 770 5.27 5.21 -18.45
C LYS A 770 6.75 5.56 -18.61
N ALA A 771 7.60 5.04 -17.73
CA ALA A 771 9.05 5.29 -17.76
C ALA A 771 9.73 4.65 -18.96
N PHE A 772 9.22 3.50 -19.44
CA PHE A 772 9.71 2.78 -20.61
C PHE A 772 8.58 2.58 -21.62
N PRO A 773 8.26 3.62 -22.42
CA PRO A 773 7.16 3.55 -23.40
C PRO A 773 7.40 2.45 -24.42
N LYS A 774 6.31 1.74 -24.79
CA LYS A 774 6.35 0.62 -25.74
C LYS A 774 6.93 1.00 -27.10
N GLU A 775 6.70 2.24 -27.54
CA GLU A 775 7.18 2.78 -28.81
C GLU A 775 8.71 2.80 -28.91
N LYS A 776 9.40 3.12 -27.80
CA LYS A 776 10.86 3.20 -27.75
C LYS A 776 11.51 1.89 -27.30
N PHE A 777 10.89 1.19 -26.33
CA PHE A 777 11.53 0.05 -25.64
C PHE A 777 10.85 -1.30 -25.88
N LYS A 778 9.92 -1.42 -26.85
CA LYS A 778 9.28 -2.69 -27.25
C LYS A 778 8.82 -3.55 -26.05
N SER A 779 7.99 -2.96 -25.19
CA SER A 779 7.45 -3.50 -23.91
C SER A 779 8.44 -4.03 -22.87
N ALA A 780 9.76 -3.87 -23.08
CA ALA A 780 10.81 -4.42 -22.22
C ALA A 780 10.81 -3.87 -20.78
N GLY A 781 10.34 -2.65 -20.52
CA GLY A 781 10.34 -2.09 -19.16
C GLY A 781 9.45 -2.87 -18.17
N LYS A 782 8.19 -3.12 -18.55
CA LYS A 782 7.25 -3.90 -17.73
C LYS A 782 7.53 -5.41 -17.82
N ASP A 783 7.79 -5.90 -19.03
CA ASP A 783 7.87 -7.33 -19.31
C ASP A 783 9.28 -7.91 -19.08
N GLY A 784 10.30 -7.06 -18.95
CA GLY A 784 11.70 -7.42 -18.72
C GLY A 784 12.57 -7.30 -19.99
N PHE A 785 13.82 -6.88 -19.79
CA PHE A 785 14.86 -6.87 -20.81
C PHE A 785 15.41 -8.28 -21.04
N SER A 786 15.85 -8.61 -22.25
CA SER A 786 16.23 -9.99 -22.61
C SER A 786 17.59 -10.44 -22.12
N LYS A 787 18.46 -9.51 -21.69
CA LYS A 787 19.80 -9.79 -21.19
C LYS A 787 20.25 -8.75 -20.17
N TYR A 788 21.20 -9.14 -19.33
CA TYR A 788 21.94 -8.22 -18.47
C TYR A 788 22.92 -7.38 -19.31
N GLN A 789 23.10 -6.11 -18.92
CA GLN A 789 24.06 -5.18 -19.50
C GLN A 789 24.66 -4.34 -18.36
N GLU A 790 25.96 -4.12 -18.37
CA GLU A 790 26.66 -3.41 -17.31
C GLU A 790 26.38 -1.89 -17.35
N ASP A 791 26.41 -1.30 -18.55
CA ASP A 791 26.18 0.14 -18.77
C ASP A 791 24.74 0.58 -18.44
N PHE A 792 23.81 -0.37 -18.25
CA PHE A 792 22.41 -0.09 -18.04
C PHE A 792 21.78 -1.03 -17.01
N ILE A 793 21.47 -0.48 -15.84
CA ILE A 793 20.75 -1.19 -14.78
C ILE A 793 19.29 -1.38 -15.21
N ALA A 794 19.02 -2.54 -15.81
CA ALA A 794 17.67 -2.88 -16.25
C ALA A 794 16.75 -3.09 -15.04
N PRO A 795 15.56 -2.46 -14.99
CA PRO A 795 14.62 -2.62 -13.86
C PRO A 795 14.12 -4.06 -13.71
N ARG A 796 13.99 -4.77 -14.84
CA ARG A 796 13.56 -6.16 -14.93
C ARG A 796 14.32 -6.88 -16.02
N ILE A 797 14.62 -8.15 -15.82
CA ILE A 797 15.26 -9.01 -16.82
C ILE A 797 14.41 -10.27 -17.00
N LEU A 798 14.11 -10.65 -18.24
CA LEU A 798 13.32 -11.81 -18.60
C LEU A 798 14.11 -12.71 -19.58
N PHE A 799 14.55 -13.86 -19.10
CA PHE A 799 15.23 -14.86 -19.94
C PHE A 799 15.17 -16.26 -19.34
N LYS A 800 15.64 -17.24 -20.11
CA LYS A 800 15.82 -18.63 -19.69
C LYS A 800 17.26 -18.85 -19.19
N PRO A 801 17.50 -19.07 -17.89
CA PRO A 801 18.86 -19.21 -17.35
C PRO A 801 19.49 -20.59 -17.62
N ILE A 802 19.71 -20.94 -18.90
CA ILE A 802 20.45 -22.16 -19.27
C ILE A 802 21.94 -22.00 -18.95
N LYS A 803 22.53 -20.86 -19.34
CA LYS A 803 23.88 -20.45 -18.94
C LYS A 803 23.72 -19.24 -18.00
N PRO A 804 23.53 -19.46 -16.70
CA PRO A 804 23.35 -18.37 -15.76
C PRO A 804 24.67 -17.61 -15.65
N ASN A 805 24.66 -16.37 -16.12
CA ASN A 805 25.71 -15.39 -15.91
C ASN A 805 25.48 -14.70 -14.55
N PHE A 806 25.20 -15.50 -13.51
CA PHE A 806 24.93 -15.04 -12.16
C PHE A 806 25.20 -16.14 -11.14
N ILE A 807 25.57 -15.74 -9.93
CA ILE A 807 25.65 -16.59 -8.73
C ILE A 807 24.33 -16.55 -7.95
N ILE A 808 24.04 -17.56 -7.15
CA ILE A 808 22.69 -17.82 -6.59
C ILE A 808 22.70 -17.89 -5.05
N GLU A 809 21.78 -17.18 -4.42
CA GLU A 809 21.54 -17.22 -2.97
C GLU A 809 21.12 -18.63 -2.51
N GLY A 810 21.77 -19.13 -1.45
CA GLY A 810 21.59 -20.48 -0.89
C GLY A 810 22.52 -21.53 -1.50
N LYS A 811 23.04 -21.29 -2.71
CA LYS A 811 24.02 -22.17 -3.36
C LYS A 811 25.43 -21.61 -3.31
N ASP A 812 25.62 -20.41 -3.86
CA ASP A 812 26.93 -19.79 -4.09
C ASP A 812 27.23 -18.67 -3.07
N PHE A 813 26.20 -18.07 -2.46
CA PHE A 813 26.33 -17.10 -1.37
C PHE A 813 25.11 -17.13 -0.44
N GLU A 814 25.21 -16.51 0.74
CA GLU A 814 24.10 -16.26 1.66
C GLU A 814 24.06 -14.77 2.06
N MET A 815 22.86 -14.21 2.21
CA MET A 815 22.67 -12.83 2.66
C MET A 815 21.97 -12.82 4.03
N ASN A 816 22.67 -12.32 5.05
CA ASN A 816 22.16 -12.23 6.42
C ASN A 816 21.09 -11.14 6.57
N LEU A 817 20.36 -11.18 7.69
CA LEU A 817 19.29 -10.19 7.98
C LEU A 817 19.83 -8.76 8.12
N ASP A 818 21.08 -8.60 8.54
CA ASP A 818 21.77 -7.31 8.62
C ASP A 818 22.37 -6.84 7.29
N GLY A 819 22.20 -7.64 6.22
CA GLY A 819 22.62 -7.33 4.86
C GLY A 819 24.02 -7.79 4.48
N GLN A 820 24.77 -8.39 5.41
CA GLN A 820 26.07 -8.99 5.11
C GLN A 820 25.93 -10.15 4.11
N ILE A 821 26.84 -10.23 3.15
CA ILE A 821 26.89 -11.29 2.15
C ILE A 821 28.08 -12.19 2.44
N ASN A 822 27.82 -13.48 2.61
CA ASN A 822 28.84 -14.51 2.79
C ASN A 822 28.92 -15.34 1.51
N PHE A 823 29.99 -15.18 0.75
CA PHE A 823 30.27 -15.98 -0.45
C PHE A 823 30.78 -17.39 -0.05
N LYS A 824 30.47 -18.41 -0.85
CA LYS A 824 30.75 -19.83 -0.54
C LYS A 824 31.81 -20.49 -1.44
N PHE A 825 32.52 -19.71 -2.25
CA PHE A 825 33.49 -20.20 -3.24
C PHE A 825 34.93 -19.85 -2.90
#